data_AF-A0A1Q7K6P1-F1
#
_entry.id   AF-A0A1Q7K6P1-F1
#
_cell.length_a   1.000
_cell.length_b   1.000
_cell.length_c   1.000
_cell.angle_alpha   90.00
_cell.angle_beta   90.00
_cell.angle_gamma   90.00
#
_symmetry.space_group_name_H-M   'P 1'
#
loop_
_entity.id
_entity.type
_entity.pdbx_description
1 polymer ?
#
loop_
_entity_poly.entity_id
_entity_poly.type
_entity_poly.pdbx_seq_one_letter_code
_entity_poly.pdbx_strand_id
1 'polypeptide(L)'
;YLIDRDFVVGEILKGSATPMVDPFGISSPEYQDIADIVESFGFRHDPTLAEKMISDALERGGATRQDGKWTFNGNPITIKIFIRSDDPRRNSIGEALSSDLEKIGFKVEKIFGDLSRAQLDVYGSNPKDLKWQIYTEGYAGTGTFVAYNPAFPTQMYAPWFGNMPQGYTNNTLDEITQKLVNLNFTSKDERTDLVREAVTQGIQESVRIFIAQTKEPYVASSAVNGLVNDFGAGISSRFSLINAEVPSRNNLNVGVRQLSQGSWNNIAGFKDTYSLTIYSAIGDPATLYHPYLGTVIPVRENWTQITTKGPTDHLSVPADVQKWNPSAAKWEGAGSNELSKSEVTYNILYSKWHNGISMDKNDLLYSYYFAFEWGTNTTSAVNVDKTVDPEVTPLISAVLPTIKGLRFLSDDKVESYADIWHFDEKEIAGSATIWTTEPWEITAAQERVVTSGALSFSRTGAVEKGVDWLSLVNPQHVQLIKSELQKMKDERYVPPALKGLVNADQAAERYDASIKWITDHNNAVISNGPFYLDSFNPGGQTATIKAFRDNSYPFEQNYWSSKFGNPMLASIENVDTQGSLNIGQSKTIQVFVNVGNEPSNDAQVKYFIVTDKGVIAKGEANPSKDKPGQFAINLDSDKTSQFSPGASTLKIFAISNKAYKPVFYSTPLLAVAAAPSSVPGGNQNNNSGSGNQQGSSNTKSGCLIATAAFGSELTPQVEYLRNFREHYILATASGSAFMQTFNAIYYSFSPQVADYEREQPWLQQTVKLLLYPLFGILALSENAHDLVGGGETGAILAGATASALIGSVYIAPPMAAYTITRKTISSSDVRLFKFLMIILAVSISATIVGSATNNHQLLPITTAIFVLSIALASAMGIGRLGASRLLRMKRIGEV
;
A
#
# COMPACT_ATOMS: atom_id res chain seq x y z
N TYR A 1 -2.35 -2.30 20.43
CA TYR A 1 -3.61 -2.28 21.19
C TYR A 1 -4.06 -0.87 21.57
N LEU A 2 -3.19 0.00 22.10
CA LEU A 2 -3.61 1.37 22.43
C LEU A 2 -3.91 2.25 21.21
N ILE A 3 -3.09 2.17 20.16
CA ILE A 3 -3.29 2.97 18.94
C ILE A 3 -4.50 2.47 18.17
N ASP A 4 -5.48 3.36 17.93
CA ASP A 4 -6.59 3.14 17.03
C ASP A 4 -6.18 3.41 15.57
N ARG A 5 -5.76 2.35 14.86
CA ARG A 5 -5.34 2.46 13.45
C ARG A 5 -6.50 2.78 12.52
N ASP A 6 -7.71 2.34 12.84
CA ASP A 6 -8.89 2.59 12.02
C ASP A 6 -9.31 4.05 12.13
N PHE A 7 -9.23 4.64 13.33
CA PHE A 7 -9.37 6.08 13.52
C PHE A 7 -8.30 6.88 12.76
N VAL A 8 -7.03 6.47 12.85
CA VAL A 8 -5.95 7.15 12.11
C VAL A 8 -6.23 7.11 10.60
N VAL A 9 -6.62 5.95 10.06
CA VAL A 9 -6.91 5.79 8.64
C VAL A 9 -8.17 6.56 8.22
N GLY A 10 -9.27 6.43 8.96
CA GLY A 10 -10.56 7.03 8.62
C GLY A 10 -10.61 8.54 8.86
N GLU A 11 -10.16 9.00 10.03
CA GLU A 11 -10.33 10.38 10.46
C GLU A 11 -9.12 11.27 10.19
N ILE A 12 -7.88 10.78 10.37
CA ILE A 12 -6.68 11.58 10.13
C ILE A 12 -6.25 11.52 8.67
N LEU A 13 -6.22 10.32 8.09
CA LEU A 13 -5.78 10.08 6.70
C LEU A 13 -6.94 10.07 5.69
N LYS A 14 -8.18 10.31 6.15
CA LYS A 14 -9.37 10.47 5.30
C LYS A 14 -9.60 9.30 4.33
N GLY A 15 -9.36 8.07 4.80
CA GLY A 15 -9.49 6.83 4.03
C GLY A 15 -8.38 6.59 2.99
N SER A 16 -7.39 7.50 2.87
CA SER A 16 -6.29 7.40 1.90
C SER A 16 -5.12 6.55 2.40
N ALA A 17 -5.41 5.47 3.13
CA ALA A 17 -4.45 4.57 3.70
C ALA A 17 -5.10 3.23 4.06
N THR A 18 -4.29 2.25 4.44
CA THR A 18 -4.73 0.99 5.05
C THR A 18 -4.01 0.78 6.38
N PRO A 19 -4.67 0.24 7.42
CA PRO A 19 -4.00 -0.12 8.66
C PRO A 19 -2.80 -1.05 8.40
N MET A 20 -1.73 -0.86 9.16
CA MET A 20 -0.49 -1.65 8.99
C MET A 20 0.09 -2.00 10.36
N VAL A 21 0.57 -3.23 10.51
CA VAL A 21 1.16 -3.74 11.76
C VAL A 21 2.52 -4.41 11.56
N ASP A 22 2.98 -4.48 10.31
CA ASP A 22 4.20 -5.14 9.85
C ASP A 22 5.00 -4.17 8.92
N PRO A 23 6.24 -4.49 8.53
CA PRO A 23 7.09 -3.57 7.79
C PRO A 23 6.76 -3.50 6.28
N PHE A 24 6.04 -4.48 5.73
CA PHE A 24 5.75 -4.58 4.30
C PHE A 24 4.38 -3.97 3.95
N GLY A 25 3.39 -4.23 4.81
CA GLY A 25 2.00 -3.87 4.56
C GLY A 25 1.34 -4.70 3.47
N ILE A 26 0.02 -4.66 3.44
CA ILE A 26 -0.84 -5.57 2.68
C ILE A 26 -0.66 -5.54 1.16
N SER A 27 -0.07 -4.47 0.61
CA SER A 27 0.14 -4.31 -0.84
C SER A 27 1.47 -4.89 -1.33
N SER A 28 2.34 -5.34 -0.42
CA SER A 28 3.63 -5.94 -0.77
C SER A 28 3.46 -7.39 -1.23
N PRO A 29 4.22 -7.87 -2.24
CA PRO A 29 4.28 -9.29 -2.57
C PRO A 29 4.65 -10.17 -1.37
N GLU A 30 5.58 -9.69 -0.55
CA GLU A 30 6.06 -10.38 0.67
C GLU A 30 4.95 -10.62 1.70
N TYR A 31 3.91 -9.78 1.70
CA TYR A 31 2.80 -9.93 2.63
C TYR A 31 2.12 -11.30 2.47
N GLN A 32 2.13 -11.86 1.26
CA GLN A 32 1.54 -13.18 1.00
C GLN A 32 2.18 -14.30 1.83
N ASP A 33 3.46 -14.15 2.14
CA ASP A 33 4.26 -15.16 2.82
C ASP A 33 4.29 -14.95 4.34
N ILE A 34 3.76 -13.83 4.84
CA ILE A 34 3.70 -13.49 6.27
C ILE A 34 2.28 -13.20 6.78
N ALA A 35 1.26 -13.14 5.92
CA ALA A 35 -0.10 -12.71 6.28
C ALA A 35 -0.68 -13.50 7.45
N ASP A 36 -0.42 -14.81 7.51
CA ASP A 36 -0.89 -15.66 8.59
C ASP A 36 -0.21 -15.37 9.93
N ILE A 37 1.09 -15.06 9.93
CA ILE A 37 1.81 -14.61 11.12
C ILE A 37 1.25 -13.27 11.59
N VAL A 38 1.11 -12.33 10.66
CA VAL A 38 0.61 -10.99 10.95
C VAL A 38 -0.79 -11.04 11.56
N GLU A 39 -1.70 -11.81 10.97
CA GLU A 39 -3.06 -11.99 11.49
C GLU A 39 -3.08 -12.76 12.82
N SER A 40 -2.10 -13.65 13.08
CA SER A 40 -2.04 -14.43 14.34
C SER A 40 -1.81 -13.57 15.59
N PHE A 41 -1.20 -12.39 15.46
CA PHE A 41 -1.03 -11.45 16.58
C PHE A 41 -2.37 -10.85 17.05
N GLY A 42 -3.40 -10.86 16.20
CA GLY A 42 -4.75 -10.38 16.56
C GLY A 42 -4.77 -8.91 16.98
N PHE A 43 -3.85 -8.08 16.47
CA PHE A 43 -3.79 -6.67 16.82
C PHE A 43 -5.07 -5.96 16.38
N ARG A 44 -5.74 -5.38 17.36
CA ARG A 44 -6.92 -4.52 17.22
C ARG A 44 -6.80 -3.34 18.17
N HIS A 45 -7.65 -2.34 18.01
CA HIS A 45 -7.81 -1.32 19.04
C HIS A 45 -8.48 -1.96 20.26
N ASP A 46 -7.76 -2.00 21.38
CA ASP A 46 -8.22 -2.59 22.65
C ASP A 46 -7.56 -1.82 23.82
N PRO A 47 -8.08 -0.63 24.18
CA PRO A 47 -7.53 0.19 25.25
C PRO A 47 -7.48 -0.52 26.61
N THR A 48 -8.46 -1.36 26.90
CA THR A 48 -8.54 -2.12 28.17
C THR A 48 -7.40 -3.13 28.26
N LEU A 49 -7.16 -3.91 27.20
CA LEU A 49 -6.02 -4.81 27.15
C LEU A 49 -4.70 -4.04 27.22
N ALA A 50 -4.60 -2.91 26.52
CA ALA A 50 -3.41 -2.06 26.55
C ALA A 50 -3.12 -1.52 27.97
N GLU A 51 -4.11 -0.98 28.67
CA GLU A 51 -3.97 -0.51 30.05
C GLU A 51 -3.54 -1.65 30.98
N LYS A 52 -4.11 -2.85 30.82
CA LYS A 52 -3.70 -4.02 31.61
C LYS A 52 -2.24 -4.38 31.36
N MET A 53 -1.81 -4.50 30.10
CA MET A 53 -0.42 -4.84 29.75
C MET A 53 0.57 -3.81 30.29
N ILE A 54 0.24 -2.53 30.19
CA ILE A 54 1.05 -1.42 30.71
C ILE A 54 1.12 -1.51 32.24
N SER A 55 -0.02 -1.68 32.91
CA SER A 55 -0.08 -1.78 34.38
C SER A 55 0.75 -2.95 34.88
N ASP A 56 0.56 -4.15 34.32
CA ASP A 56 1.31 -5.36 34.68
C ASP A 56 2.83 -5.18 34.47
N ALA A 57 3.26 -4.44 33.45
CA ALA A 57 4.68 -4.14 33.20
C ALA A 57 5.24 -3.12 34.20
N LEU A 58 4.50 -2.04 34.47
CA LEU A 58 4.89 -0.99 35.40
C LEU A 58 4.99 -1.51 36.84
N GLU A 59 4.00 -2.29 37.29
CA GLU A 59 3.97 -2.89 38.62
C GLU A 59 5.12 -3.88 38.81
N ARG A 60 5.41 -4.73 37.81
CA ARG A 60 6.62 -5.59 37.82
C ARG A 60 7.91 -4.77 37.89
N GLY A 61 7.92 -3.59 37.29
CA GLY A 61 9.02 -2.63 37.38
C GLY A 61 9.10 -1.88 38.71
N GLY A 62 8.18 -2.10 39.66
CA GLY A 62 8.14 -1.43 40.96
C GLY A 62 7.44 -0.05 40.95
N ALA A 63 6.74 0.30 39.88
CA ALA A 63 5.92 1.51 39.84
C ALA A 63 4.59 1.30 40.58
N THR A 64 4.02 2.39 41.08
CA THR A 64 2.73 2.41 41.78
C THR A 64 1.84 3.52 41.24
N ARG A 65 0.52 3.36 41.36
CA ARG A 65 -0.46 4.36 40.93
C ARG A 65 -0.83 5.26 42.11
N GLN A 66 -0.61 6.56 41.99
CA GLN A 66 -0.96 7.58 43.00
C GLN A 66 -1.73 8.71 42.29
N ASP A 67 -2.88 9.11 42.83
CA ASP A 67 -3.76 10.14 42.24
C ASP A 67 -4.08 9.93 40.74
N GLY A 68 -4.27 8.66 40.35
CA GLY A 68 -4.53 8.29 38.96
C GLY A 68 -3.32 8.34 38.03
N LYS A 69 -2.13 8.70 38.54
CA LYS A 69 -0.87 8.75 37.78
C LYS A 69 0.10 7.64 38.18
N TRP A 70 0.86 7.15 37.22
CA TRP A 70 1.94 6.19 37.46
C TRP A 70 3.16 6.89 38.04
N THR A 71 3.72 6.33 39.11
CA THR A 71 4.87 6.86 39.83
C THR A 71 5.93 5.79 40.05
N PHE A 72 7.20 6.17 40.00
CA PHE A 72 8.33 5.32 40.38
C PHE A 72 9.19 6.09 41.39
N ASN A 73 9.47 5.49 42.55
CA ASN A 73 10.15 6.15 43.68
C ASN A 73 9.51 7.52 44.03
N GLY A 74 8.18 7.59 44.03
CA GLY A 74 7.41 8.81 44.36
C GLY A 74 7.35 9.88 43.26
N ASN A 75 7.99 9.67 42.11
CA ASN A 75 8.00 10.63 41.00
C ASN A 75 7.09 10.16 39.85
N PRO A 76 6.27 11.04 39.24
CA PRO A 76 5.47 10.68 38.07
C PRO A 76 6.31 10.19 36.90
N ILE A 77 5.91 9.07 36.29
CA ILE A 77 6.54 8.55 35.08
C ILE A 77 6.18 9.46 33.92
N THR A 78 7.20 10.10 33.32
CA THR A 78 7.04 11.05 32.21
C THR A 78 7.46 10.41 30.89
N ILE A 79 6.57 10.45 29.90
CA ILE A 79 6.86 10.06 28.51
C ILE A 79 7.01 11.33 27.68
N LYS A 80 8.17 11.50 27.04
CA LYS A 80 8.43 12.60 26.11
C LYS A 80 8.15 12.14 24.68
N ILE A 81 7.27 12.86 24.01
CA ILE A 81 6.82 12.55 22.66
C ILE A 81 7.23 13.68 21.73
N PHE A 82 8.08 13.38 20.76
CA PHE A 82 8.42 14.32 19.68
C PHE A 82 7.33 14.28 18.61
N ILE A 83 6.72 15.43 18.35
CA ILE A 83 5.59 15.59 17.45
C ILE A 83 5.99 16.53 16.30
N ARG A 84 5.82 16.06 15.06
CA ARG A 84 6.08 16.83 13.84
C ARG A 84 4.97 17.86 13.61
N SER A 85 5.22 19.09 14.01
CA SER A 85 4.28 20.22 13.89
C SER A 85 4.08 20.72 12.45
N ASP A 86 5.05 20.47 11.57
CA ASP A 86 5.02 20.82 10.15
C ASP A 86 4.25 19.83 9.27
N ASP A 87 3.96 18.62 9.76
CA ASP A 87 3.11 17.63 9.08
C ASP A 87 1.79 17.48 9.87
N PRO A 88 0.67 18.03 9.37
CA PRO A 88 -0.63 17.99 10.06
C PRO A 88 -1.11 16.58 10.43
N ARG A 89 -0.73 15.56 9.64
CA ARG A 89 -1.12 14.17 9.88
C ARG A 89 -0.35 13.62 11.08
N ARG A 90 0.98 13.80 11.08
CA ARG A 90 1.86 13.36 12.18
C ARG A 90 1.55 14.12 13.47
N ASN A 91 1.25 15.41 13.36
CA ASN A 91 0.80 16.21 14.48
C ASN A 91 -0.45 15.62 15.14
N SER A 92 -1.49 15.35 14.33
CA SER A 92 -2.76 14.79 14.83
C SER A 92 -2.58 13.41 15.47
N ILE A 93 -1.74 12.55 14.89
CA ILE A 93 -1.42 11.22 15.45
C ILE A 93 -0.71 11.36 16.81
N GLY A 94 0.30 12.24 16.88
CA GLY A 94 1.06 12.47 18.11
C GLY A 94 0.21 13.05 19.23
N GLU A 95 -0.69 13.97 18.91
CA GLU A 95 -1.66 14.56 19.85
C GLU A 95 -2.65 13.52 20.39
N ALA A 96 -3.23 12.70 19.50
CA ALA A 96 -4.15 11.64 19.89
C ALA A 96 -3.48 10.63 20.84
N LEU A 97 -2.29 10.12 20.47
CA LEU A 97 -1.52 9.19 21.29
C LEU A 97 -1.13 9.80 22.64
N SER A 98 -0.74 11.07 22.66
CA SER A 98 -0.41 11.78 23.90
C SER A 98 -1.60 11.79 24.86
N SER A 99 -2.79 12.14 24.35
CA SER A 99 -4.02 12.12 25.14
C SER A 99 -4.33 10.73 25.70
N ASP A 100 -4.16 9.68 24.89
CA ASP A 100 -4.46 8.31 25.35
C ASP A 100 -3.47 7.81 26.41
N LEU A 101 -2.19 8.19 26.32
CA LEU A 101 -1.19 7.92 27.36
C LEU A 101 -1.47 8.70 28.65
N GLU A 102 -1.93 9.95 28.55
CA GLU A 102 -2.32 10.75 29.71
C GLU A 102 -3.51 10.14 30.47
N LYS A 103 -4.50 9.60 29.74
CA LYS A 103 -5.68 8.90 30.30
C LYS A 103 -5.28 7.62 31.05
N ILE A 104 -4.29 6.88 30.56
CA ILE A 104 -3.78 5.65 31.21
C ILE A 104 -2.92 5.97 32.45
N GLY A 105 -2.59 7.24 32.67
CA GLY A 105 -1.96 7.71 33.91
C GLY A 105 -0.50 8.14 33.77
N PHE A 106 0.04 8.25 32.56
CA PHE A 106 1.36 8.86 32.39
C PHE A 106 1.29 10.39 32.52
N LYS A 107 2.42 10.99 32.88
CA LYS A 107 2.68 12.39 32.54
C LYS A 107 3.26 12.42 31.13
N VAL A 108 2.74 13.26 30.25
CA VAL A 108 3.26 13.39 28.88
C VAL A 108 3.89 14.76 28.68
N GLU A 109 5.09 14.77 28.10
CA GLU A 109 5.79 15.98 27.67
C GLU A 109 5.80 16.01 26.14
N LYS A 110 5.06 16.95 25.54
CA LYS A 110 4.99 17.10 24.08
C LYS A 110 6.11 18.02 23.61
N ILE A 111 6.94 17.52 22.70
CA ILE A 111 8.05 18.27 22.09
C ILE A 111 7.68 18.52 20.63
N PHE A 112 7.29 19.74 20.30
CA PHE A 112 6.95 20.11 18.92
C PHE A 112 8.20 20.52 18.13
N GLY A 113 8.31 20.04 16.90
CA GLY A 113 9.38 20.42 15.98
C GLY A 113 9.05 20.15 14.52
N ASP A 114 9.92 20.61 13.62
CA ASP A 114 9.88 20.29 12.20
C ASP A 114 10.81 19.11 11.85
N LEU A 115 10.99 18.79 10.57
CA LEU A 115 11.92 17.75 10.13
C LEU A 115 13.36 18.02 10.58
N SER A 116 13.83 19.25 10.45
CA SER A 116 15.21 19.61 10.77
C SER A 116 15.52 19.42 12.25
N ARG A 117 14.58 19.82 13.12
CA ARG A 117 14.69 19.57 14.55
C ARG A 117 14.62 18.07 14.87
N ALA A 118 13.76 17.30 14.19
CA ALA A 118 13.72 15.84 14.37
C ALA A 118 15.05 15.18 14.00
N GLN A 119 15.72 15.62 12.92
CA GLN A 119 17.05 15.12 12.54
C GLN A 119 18.08 15.33 13.65
N LEU A 120 18.06 16.47 14.33
CA LEU A 120 18.98 16.77 15.43
C LEU A 120 18.60 16.08 16.75
N ASP A 121 17.34 16.20 17.16
CA ASP A 121 16.87 15.76 18.48
C ASP A 121 16.60 14.25 18.51
N VAL A 122 16.07 13.66 17.44
CA VAL A 122 15.69 12.23 17.39
C VAL A 122 16.83 11.36 16.89
N TYR A 123 17.35 11.65 15.68
CA TYR A 123 18.35 10.81 15.04
C TYR A 123 19.79 11.18 15.41
N GLY A 124 20.05 12.47 15.66
CA GLY A 124 21.38 13.00 15.97
C GLY A 124 21.75 12.96 17.45
N SER A 125 20.82 12.59 18.34
CA SER A 125 21.07 12.52 19.78
C SER A 125 21.24 11.09 20.28
N ASN A 126 21.95 10.93 21.39
CA ASN A 126 22.07 9.62 22.05
C ASN A 126 20.75 9.30 22.77
N PRO A 127 20.04 8.20 22.42
CA PRO A 127 18.78 7.84 23.08
C PRO A 127 18.90 7.63 24.59
N LYS A 128 20.10 7.31 25.10
CA LYS A 128 20.37 7.22 26.55
C LYS A 128 20.20 8.55 27.29
N ASP A 129 20.26 9.67 26.59
CA ASP A 129 20.00 11.00 27.16
C ASP A 129 18.50 11.22 27.44
N LEU A 130 17.63 10.33 26.95
CA LEU A 130 16.17 10.37 27.16
C LEU A 130 15.56 11.76 26.82
N LYS A 131 16.09 12.39 25.75
CA LYS A 131 15.56 13.63 25.16
C LYS A 131 14.18 13.42 24.55
N TRP A 132 13.89 12.21 24.10
CA TRP A 132 12.61 11.74 23.58
C TRP A 132 12.45 10.24 23.92
N GLN A 133 11.21 9.73 23.89
CA GLN A 133 10.93 8.28 23.97
C GLN A 133 10.03 7.80 22.83
N ILE A 134 9.16 8.67 22.30
CA ILE A 134 8.27 8.35 21.18
C ILE A 134 8.42 9.42 20.11
N TYR A 135 8.45 9.01 18.85
CA TYR A 135 8.47 9.90 17.69
C TYR A 135 7.47 9.41 16.63
N THR A 136 6.65 10.31 16.10
CA THR A 136 5.75 10.00 14.98
C THR A 136 6.52 10.06 13.66
N GLU A 137 7.04 8.92 13.23
CA GLU A 137 7.88 8.77 12.05
C GLU A 137 7.07 8.46 10.77
N GLY A 138 7.70 8.59 9.61
CA GLY A 138 7.19 7.98 8.38
C GLY A 138 8.31 7.78 7.35
N TYR A 139 8.26 6.63 6.69
CA TYR A 139 9.21 6.20 5.66
C TYR A 139 8.56 6.23 4.28
N ALA A 140 9.35 6.55 3.27
CA ALA A 140 8.96 6.30 1.89
C ALA A 140 8.92 4.78 1.64
N GLY A 141 8.01 4.35 0.77
CA GLY A 141 8.03 2.99 0.24
C GLY A 141 9.22 2.74 -0.69
N THR A 142 9.20 1.63 -1.41
CA THR A 142 10.20 1.37 -2.45
C THR A 142 9.94 2.23 -3.69
N GLY A 143 11.01 2.77 -4.30
CA GLY A 143 10.93 3.51 -5.57
C GLY A 143 10.62 2.65 -6.81
N THR A 144 10.23 1.38 -6.60
CA THR A 144 9.86 0.38 -7.59
C THR A 144 9.11 -0.75 -6.88
N PHE A 145 8.30 -1.51 -7.59
CA PHE A 145 7.70 -2.72 -7.02
C PHE A 145 8.74 -3.85 -6.96
N VAL A 146 8.87 -4.54 -5.83
CA VAL A 146 9.91 -5.58 -5.60
C VAL A 146 9.27 -6.85 -5.04
N ALA A 147 9.57 -8.00 -5.64
CA ALA A 147 9.03 -9.30 -5.23
C ALA A 147 9.70 -9.81 -3.94
N TYR A 148 11.03 -9.65 -3.86
CA TYR A 148 11.86 -10.12 -2.75
C TYR A 148 12.61 -8.93 -2.12
N ASN A 149 12.16 -8.45 -0.96
CA ASN A 149 12.73 -7.26 -0.32
C ASN A 149 13.39 -7.59 1.03
N PRO A 150 14.70 -7.93 1.03
CA PRO A 150 15.43 -8.16 2.27
C PRO A 150 15.70 -6.85 3.04
N ALA A 151 15.65 -5.70 2.37
CA ALA A 151 16.00 -4.41 2.95
C ALA A 151 14.98 -3.92 3.97
N PHE A 152 13.67 -4.15 3.77
CA PHE A 152 12.65 -3.66 4.71
C PHE A 152 12.73 -4.25 6.13
N PRO A 153 12.72 -5.58 6.33
CA PRO A 153 12.84 -6.13 7.70
C PRO A 153 14.19 -5.72 8.32
N THR A 154 15.25 -5.64 7.52
CA THR A 154 16.58 -5.18 7.96
C THR A 154 16.54 -3.73 8.44
N GLN A 155 16.04 -2.81 7.62
CA GLN A 155 15.94 -1.38 7.93
C GLN A 155 15.04 -1.11 9.14
N MET A 156 13.97 -1.88 9.30
CA MET A 156 12.94 -1.63 10.30
C MET A 156 13.25 -2.29 11.65
N TYR A 157 14.07 -3.35 11.68
CA TYR A 157 14.28 -4.15 12.88
C TYR A 157 15.75 -4.36 13.26
N ALA A 158 16.71 -4.26 12.34
CA ALA A 158 18.09 -4.67 12.57
C ALA A 158 19.03 -3.49 12.89
N PRO A 159 19.66 -3.46 14.08
CA PRO A 159 20.65 -2.44 14.46
C PRO A 159 21.79 -2.23 13.46
N TRP A 160 22.35 -3.31 12.90
CA TRP A 160 23.55 -3.23 12.05
C TRP A 160 23.36 -2.38 10.79
N PHE A 161 22.11 -2.19 10.35
CA PHE A 161 21.78 -1.37 9.18
C PHE A 161 21.92 0.14 9.42
N GLY A 162 22.01 0.57 10.69
CA GLY A 162 22.25 1.98 11.04
C GLY A 162 21.01 2.88 11.10
N ASN A 163 19.80 2.33 10.91
CA ASN A 163 18.54 3.07 10.98
C ASN A 163 17.77 2.88 12.29
N MET A 164 18.26 2.06 13.21
CA MET A 164 17.65 1.85 14.52
C MET A 164 18.13 2.90 15.53
N PRO A 165 17.35 3.21 16.59
CA PRO A 165 17.81 4.10 17.66
C PRO A 165 19.16 3.66 18.21
N GLN A 166 20.12 4.58 18.31
CA GLN A 166 21.48 4.26 18.76
C GLN A 166 21.46 3.57 20.13
N GLY A 167 22.19 2.46 20.26
CA GLY A 167 22.29 1.68 21.49
C GLY A 167 21.27 0.54 21.63
N TYR A 168 20.30 0.40 20.71
CA TYR A 168 19.55 -0.84 20.55
C TYR A 168 20.45 -1.91 19.90
N THR A 169 20.40 -3.15 20.41
CA THR A 169 21.17 -4.29 19.92
C THR A 169 20.29 -5.52 19.90
N ASN A 170 20.36 -6.32 18.83
CA ASN A 170 19.63 -7.58 18.74
C ASN A 170 20.38 -8.52 17.78
N ASN A 171 21.26 -9.34 18.33
CA ASN A 171 22.13 -10.23 17.54
C ASN A 171 21.33 -11.22 16.69
N THR A 172 20.17 -11.70 17.18
CA THR A 172 19.34 -12.64 16.44
C THR A 172 18.73 -12.00 15.19
N LEU A 173 18.14 -10.82 15.33
CA LEU A 173 17.65 -10.05 14.18
C LEU A 173 18.80 -9.65 13.25
N ASP A 174 19.97 -9.29 13.78
CA ASP A 174 21.15 -8.99 12.98
C ASP A 174 21.57 -10.21 12.13
N GLU A 175 21.72 -11.39 12.73
CA GLU A 175 22.10 -12.62 12.04
C GLU A 175 21.09 -13.03 10.95
N ILE A 176 19.79 -13.00 11.26
CA ILE A 176 18.73 -13.35 10.31
C ILE A 176 18.74 -12.38 9.12
N THR A 177 18.79 -11.09 9.39
CA THR A 177 18.73 -10.07 8.34
C THR A 177 20.01 -9.98 7.52
N GLN A 178 21.18 -10.25 8.11
CA GLN A 178 22.43 -10.41 7.37
C GLN A 178 22.39 -11.61 6.41
N LYS A 179 21.79 -12.75 6.82
CA LYS A 179 21.58 -13.88 5.90
C LYS A 179 20.68 -13.49 4.73
N LEU A 180 19.61 -12.75 4.97
CA LEU A 180 18.71 -12.26 3.92
C LEU A 180 19.42 -11.32 2.94
N VAL A 181 20.15 -10.32 3.45
CA VAL A 181 20.86 -9.32 2.60
C VAL A 181 22.01 -9.96 1.82
N ASN A 182 22.75 -10.88 2.43
CA ASN A 182 23.89 -11.55 1.80
C ASN A 182 23.51 -12.79 0.98
N LEU A 183 22.21 -13.03 0.75
CA LEU A 183 21.69 -14.18 0.00
C LEU A 183 22.19 -15.53 0.54
N ASN A 184 22.37 -15.64 1.85
CA ASN A 184 22.89 -16.82 2.53
C ASN A 184 21.75 -17.73 3.01
N PHE A 185 21.10 -18.38 2.04
CA PHE A 185 20.07 -19.39 2.20
C PHE A 185 20.18 -20.40 1.05
N THR A 186 19.57 -21.57 1.20
CA THR A 186 19.70 -22.71 0.29
C THR A 186 18.39 -23.08 -0.44
N SER A 187 17.27 -22.45 -0.08
CA SER A 187 15.98 -22.69 -0.72
C SER A 187 15.05 -21.47 -0.60
N LYS A 188 13.97 -21.47 -1.39
CA LYS A 188 12.88 -20.50 -1.24
C LYS A 188 12.22 -20.60 0.13
N ASP A 189 12.04 -21.82 0.63
CA ASP A 189 11.37 -22.07 1.91
C ASP A 189 12.23 -21.54 3.07
N GLU A 190 13.54 -21.81 3.07
CA GLU A 190 14.46 -21.27 4.08
C GLU A 190 14.47 -19.73 4.07
N ARG A 191 14.51 -19.11 2.89
CA ARG A 191 14.43 -17.65 2.76
C ARG A 191 13.11 -17.10 3.31
N THR A 192 12.01 -17.76 2.99
CA THR A 192 10.67 -17.42 3.51
C THR A 192 10.64 -17.53 5.03
N ASP A 193 11.20 -18.59 5.61
CA ASP A 193 11.28 -18.79 7.05
C ASP A 193 12.11 -17.70 7.75
N LEU A 194 13.25 -17.29 7.17
CA LEU A 194 14.05 -16.17 7.67
C LEU A 194 13.25 -14.85 7.68
N VAL A 195 12.48 -14.55 6.62
CA VAL A 195 11.61 -13.36 6.58
C VAL A 195 10.52 -13.45 7.65
N ARG A 196 9.86 -14.60 7.75
CA ARG A 196 8.81 -14.87 8.75
C ARG A 196 9.33 -14.72 10.17
N GLU A 197 10.54 -15.20 10.44
CA GLU A 197 11.20 -15.07 11.75
C GLU A 197 11.56 -13.62 12.05
N ALA A 198 12.17 -12.90 11.09
CA ALA A 198 12.50 -11.48 11.25
C ALA A 198 11.27 -10.63 11.55
N VAL A 199 10.15 -10.88 10.86
CA VAL A 199 8.88 -10.17 11.08
C VAL A 199 8.28 -10.53 12.44
N THR A 200 8.27 -11.81 12.80
CA THR A 200 7.73 -12.27 14.09
C THR A 200 8.49 -11.64 15.25
N GLN A 201 9.82 -11.75 15.24
CA GLN A 201 10.66 -11.18 16.30
C GLN A 201 10.61 -9.64 16.29
N GLY A 202 10.68 -9.01 15.12
CA GLY A 202 10.60 -7.55 15.01
C GLY A 202 9.29 -6.97 15.56
N ILE A 203 8.16 -7.62 15.30
CA ILE A 203 6.87 -7.26 15.89
C ILE A 203 6.86 -7.50 17.40
N GLN A 204 7.42 -8.61 17.89
CA GLN A 204 7.48 -8.91 19.32
C GLN A 204 8.35 -7.91 20.10
N GLU A 205 9.49 -7.52 19.55
CA GLU A 205 10.38 -6.49 20.11
C GLU A 205 9.73 -5.10 20.07
N SER A 206 8.91 -4.82 19.04
CA SER A 206 8.10 -3.59 18.93
C SER A 206 8.90 -2.28 19.07
N VAL A 207 10.19 -2.26 18.69
CA VAL A 207 11.01 -1.02 18.64
C VAL A 207 10.37 0.01 17.70
N ARG A 208 9.63 -0.47 16.70
CA ARG A 208 8.75 0.34 15.84
C ARG A 208 7.34 -0.22 15.88
N ILE A 209 6.36 0.68 15.96
CA ILE A 209 4.95 0.33 15.90
C ILE A 209 4.38 0.92 14.62
N PHE A 210 4.08 0.05 13.65
CA PHE A 210 3.48 0.46 12.38
C PHE A 210 2.04 0.92 12.60
N ILE A 211 1.60 1.93 11.85
CA ILE A 211 0.27 2.54 12.01
C ILE A 211 -0.55 2.38 10.73
N ALA A 212 -0.03 2.87 9.61
CA ALA A 212 -0.75 2.87 8.34
C ALA A 212 0.22 2.84 7.15
N GLN A 213 -0.18 2.16 6.09
CA GLN A 213 0.38 2.26 4.74
C GLN A 213 -0.44 3.30 3.96
N THR A 214 0.17 4.41 3.56
CA THR A 214 -0.52 5.48 2.84
C THR A 214 -0.73 5.13 1.37
N LYS A 215 -1.85 5.57 0.79
CA LYS A 215 -2.10 5.56 -0.64
C LYS A 215 -1.83 6.96 -1.19
N GLU A 216 -0.76 7.11 -1.96
CA GLU A 216 -0.39 8.41 -2.50
C GLU A 216 -1.13 8.71 -3.80
N PRO A 217 -1.92 9.81 -3.85
CA PRO A 217 -2.60 10.19 -5.08
C PRO A 217 -1.61 10.91 -6.01
N TYR A 218 -1.52 10.41 -7.24
CA TYR A 218 -0.92 11.15 -8.35
C TYR A 218 -2.04 11.73 -9.23
N VAL A 219 -1.85 12.95 -9.70
CA VAL A 219 -2.83 13.65 -10.55
C VAL A 219 -2.22 13.90 -11.92
N ALA A 220 -2.93 13.46 -12.95
CA ALA A 220 -2.62 13.74 -14.34
C ALA A 220 -3.87 14.18 -15.09
N SER A 221 -3.70 14.95 -16.17
CA SER A 221 -4.81 15.26 -17.07
C SER A 221 -5.30 13.99 -17.74
N SER A 222 -6.61 13.83 -17.88
CA SER A 222 -7.22 12.72 -18.64
C SER A 222 -6.86 12.71 -20.12
N ALA A 223 -6.23 13.78 -20.63
CA ALA A 223 -5.71 13.83 -22.00
C ALA A 223 -4.33 13.15 -22.15
N VAL A 224 -3.66 12.80 -21.04
CA VAL A 224 -2.35 12.13 -21.06
C VAL A 224 -2.57 10.63 -21.17
N ASN A 225 -2.00 10.03 -22.21
CA ASN A 225 -1.96 8.59 -22.43
C ASN A 225 -0.60 8.02 -22.00
N GLY A 226 -0.51 6.69 -21.86
CA GLY A 226 0.76 5.99 -21.67
C GLY A 226 1.30 5.95 -20.23
N LEU A 227 0.56 6.51 -19.26
CA LEU A 227 0.94 6.40 -17.85
C LEU A 227 0.89 4.95 -17.36
N VAL A 228 1.94 4.52 -16.67
CA VAL A 228 2.07 3.19 -16.08
C VAL A 228 2.08 3.34 -14.57
N ASN A 229 1.08 2.76 -13.92
CA ASN A 229 0.91 2.84 -12.48
C ASN A 229 1.66 1.72 -11.76
N ASP A 230 2.99 1.82 -11.70
CA ASP A 230 3.86 0.92 -10.95
C ASP A 230 3.37 0.74 -9.50
N PHE A 231 3.26 -0.49 -9.01
CA PHE A 231 2.68 -0.72 -7.68
C PHE A 231 3.56 -0.28 -6.50
N GLY A 232 4.85 -0.01 -6.73
CA GLY A 232 5.74 0.63 -5.75
C GLY A 232 5.87 2.14 -5.99
N ALA A 233 6.17 2.54 -7.22
CA ALA A 233 6.53 3.94 -7.55
C ALA A 233 5.36 4.80 -8.05
N GLY A 234 4.20 4.22 -8.35
CA GLY A 234 3.11 4.88 -9.05
C GLY A 234 3.53 5.38 -10.44
N ILE A 235 3.05 6.57 -10.82
CA ILE A 235 3.40 7.19 -12.11
C ILE A 235 4.76 7.92 -12.09
N SER A 236 5.48 7.90 -10.97
CA SER A 236 6.84 8.43 -10.89
C SER A 236 7.90 7.45 -11.42
N SER A 237 7.49 6.21 -11.72
CA SER A 237 8.32 5.23 -12.40
C SER A 237 8.76 5.72 -13.78
N ARG A 238 9.91 5.21 -14.24
CA ARG A 238 10.42 5.51 -15.59
C ARG A 238 9.41 5.22 -16.69
N PHE A 239 8.59 4.18 -16.51
CA PHE A 239 7.64 3.72 -17.51
C PHE A 239 6.59 4.78 -17.82
N SER A 240 6.24 5.63 -16.87
CA SER A 240 5.31 6.73 -17.15
C SER A 240 5.97 7.82 -17.98
N LEU A 241 7.14 8.33 -17.58
CA LEU A 241 7.79 9.44 -18.29
C LEU A 241 8.16 9.11 -19.73
N ILE A 242 8.61 7.89 -20.02
CA ILE A 242 9.02 7.50 -21.37
C ILE A 242 7.84 7.25 -22.32
N ASN A 243 6.66 6.97 -21.79
CA ASN A 243 5.45 6.66 -22.55
C ASN A 243 4.43 7.80 -22.59
N ALA A 244 4.53 8.77 -21.67
CA ALA A 244 3.54 9.81 -21.49
C ALA A 244 3.43 10.69 -22.75
N GLU A 245 2.24 10.74 -23.32
CA GLU A 245 1.98 11.56 -24.51
C GLU A 245 0.60 12.21 -24.45
N VAL A 246 0.48 13.36 -25.10
CA VAL A 246 -0.79 13.99 -25.44
C VAL A 246 -0.84 14.03 -26.96
N PRO A 247 -1.68 13.25 -27.64
CA PRO A 247 -1.62 13.09 -29.11
C PRO A 247 -1.66 14.41 -29.92
N SER A 248 -2.21 15.48 -29.35
CA SER A 248 -2.30 16.81 -29.98
C SER A 248 -1.12 17.74 -29.70
N ARG A 249 -0.09 17.30 -28.95
CA ARG A 249 1.04 18.14 -28.52
C ARG A 249 2.37 17.44 -28.69
N ASN A 250 3.41 18.24 -28.95
CA ASN A 250 4.79 17.77 -29.04
C ASN A 250 5.61 18.02 -27.76
N ASN A 251 4.96 18.48 -26.68
CA ASN A 251 5.57 18.69 -25.39
C ASN A 251 4.60 18.31 -24.26
N LEU A 252 5.19 17.97 -23.11
CA LEU A 252 4.47 17.68 -21.87
C LEU A 252 5.16 18.43 -20.74
N ASN A 253 4.39 19.24 -20.01
CA ASN A 253 4.88 19.90 -18.80
C ASN A 253 4.58 18.99 -17.60
N VAL A 254 5.64 18.53 -16.93
CA VAL A 254 5.54 17.71 -15.72
C VAL A 254 5.90 18.58 -14.52
N GLY A 255 4.92 18.79 -13.63
CA GLY A 255 5.16 19.50 -12.38
C GLY A 255 5.90 18.63 -11.38
N VAL A 256 7.06 19.07 -10.92
CA VAL A 256 7.84 18.42 -9.85
C VAL A 256 8.03 19.39 -8.69
N ARG A 257 8.19 18.86 -7.47
CA ARG A 257 8.41 19.70 -6.29
C ARG A 257 9.78 20.38 -6.33
N GLN A 258 10.80 19.67 -6.81
CA GLN A 258 12.18 20.13 -6.94
C GLN A 258 12.80 19.47 -8.19
N LEU A 259 13.84 20.07 -8.77
CA LEU A 259 14.59 19.45 -9.87
C LEU A 259 15.68 18.50 -9.35
N SER A 260 16.23 18.78 -8.17
CA SER A 260 17.30 18.02 -7.54
C SER A 260 17.46 18.43 -6.07
N GLN A 261 17.85 17.48 -5.22
CA GLN A 261 18.32 17.72 -3.84
C GLN A 261 19.74 17.21 -3.59
N GLY A 262 20.23 16.33 -4.46
CA GLY A 262 21.57 15.80 -4.45
C GLY A 262 22.38 16.24 -5.66
N SER A 263 23.40 15.45 -5.95
CA SER A 263 24.26 15.69 -7.12
C SER A 263 23.90 14.80 -8.30
N TRP A 264 24.04 15.31 -9.53
CA TRP A 264 23.87 14.53 -10.76
C TRP A 264 25.23 13.94 -11.18
N ASN A 265 25.62 12.80 -10.61
CA ASN A 265 26.76 11.99 -11.07
C ASN A 265 26.45 10.50 -10.85
N ASN A 266 26.94 9.63 -11.73
CA ASN A 266 26.59 8.21 -11.74
C ASN A 266 27.34 7.33 -10.74
N ILE A 267 28.29 7.90 -9.98
CA ILE A 267 29.12 7.15 -9.03
C ILE A 267 28.55 7.20 -7.61
N ALA A 268 28.37 8.39 -7.06
CA ALA A 268 27.82 8.60 -5.72
C ALA A 268 26.77 9.70 -5.65
N GLY A 269 26.25 10.16 -6.80
CA GLY A 269 25.11 11.07 -6.92
C GLY A 269 23.75 10.36 -6.91
N PHE A 270 22.75 11.04 -7.47
CA PHE A 270 21.36 10.57 -7.65
C PHE A 270 20.73 9.96 -6.38
N LYS A 271 21.02 10.54 -5.22
CA LYS A 271 20.50 10.08 -3.91
C LYS A 271 19.09 10.62 -3.59
N ASP A 272 18.48 11.37 -4.50
CA ASP A 272 17.14 11.95 -4.31
C ASP A 272 16.19 11.55 -5.43
N THR A 273 14.91 11.35 -5.07
CA THR A 273 13.88 10.90 -6.02
C THR A 273 13.65 11.88 -7.17
N TYR A 274 13.90 13.18 -6.98
CA TYR A 274 13.61 14.19 -8.00
C TYR A 274 14.60 14.07 -9.16
N SER A 275 15.89 13.98 -8.85
CA SER A 275 16.94 13.75 -9.84
C SER A 275 16.77 12.38 -10.51
N LEU A 276 16.50 11.33 -9.73
CA LEU A 276 16.32 9.96 -10.24
C LEU A 276 15.14 9.84 -11.21
N THR A 277 13.99 10.43 -10.88
CA THR A 277 12.81 10.39 -11.76
C THR A 277 13.13 10.96 -13.14
N ILE A 278 13.82 12.12 -13.21
CA ILE A 278 14.22 12.71 -14.50
C ILE A 278 15.28 11.85 -15.19
N TYR A 279 16.33 11.42 -14.47
CA TYR A 279 17.42 10.63 -15.03
C TYR A 279 16.98 9.27 -15.56
N SER A 280 15.95 8.66 -14.98
CA SER A 280 15.41 7.36 -15.41
C SER A 280 14.81 7.33 -16.82
N ALA A 281 14.50 8.51 -17.38
CA ALA A 281 14.11 8.69 -18.79
C ALA A 281 15.31 8.98 -19.70
N ILE A 282 16.45 9.37 -19.12
CA ILE A 282 17.69 9.74 -19.80
C ILE A 282 18.61 8.53 -19.98
N GLY A 283 18.77 7.69 -18.95
CA GLY A 283 19.61 6.49 -18.98
C GLY A 283 18.82 5.20 -18.94
N ASP A 284 19.13 4.27 -19.85
CA ASP A 284 18.60 2.90 -19.78
C ASP A 284 19.49 2.05 -18.85
N PRO A 285 18.92 1.34 -17.85
CA PRO A 285 19.69 0.40 -17.03
C PRO A 285 19.87 -0.95 -17.74
N ALA A 286 20.68 -1.84 -17.15
CA ALA A 286 20.78 -3.23 -17.61
C ALA A 286 19.45 -3.96 -17.51
N THR A 287 18.82 -3.81 -16.33
CA THR A 287 17.68 -4.55 -15.84
C THR A 287 16.79 -3.61 -15.03
N LEU A 288 15.54 -4.03 -14.80
CA LEU A 288 14.56 -3.32 -13.98
C LEU A 288 13.72 -4.30 -13.21
N TYR A 289 12.91 -3.81 -12.27
CA TYR A 289 11.81 -4.60 -11.75
C TYR A 289 10.54 -4.41 -12.57
N HIS A 290 9.81 -5.50 -12.76
CA HIS A 290 8.51 -5.51 -13.40
C HIS A 290 7.50 -4.71 -12.57
N PRO A 291 6.80 -3.71 -13.14
CA PRO A 291 6.00 -2.74 -12.37
C PRO A 291 4.83 -3.35 -11.60
N TYR A 292 4.41 -4.56 -11.99
CA TYR A 292 3.28 -5.28 -11.41
C TYR A 292 3.63 -6.62 -10.76
N LEU A 293 4.85 -7.13 -10.92
CA LEU A 293 5.26 -8.43 -10.38
C LEU A 293 6.44 -8.30 -9.42
N GLY A 294 7.24 -7.24 -9.57
CA GLY A 294 8.42 -6.98 -8.78
C GLY A 294 9.58 -7.94 -9.03
N THR A 295 9.50 -8.77 -10.09
CA THR A 295 10.61 -9.62 -10.55
C THR A 295 11.51 -8.85 -11.49
N VAL A 296 12.80 -9.22 -11.53
CA VAL A 296 13.76 -8.58 -12.44
C VAL A 296 13.42 -8.92 -13.90
N ILE A 297 13.50 -7.91 -14.78
CA ILE A 297 13.34 -8.02 -16.22
C ILE A 297 14.55 -7.41 -16.94
N PRO A 298 14.97 -7.98 -18.09
CA PRO A 298 16.06 -7.42 -18.87
C PRO A 298 15.62 -6.14 -19.59
N VAL A 299 16.56 -5.21 -19.74
CA VAL A 299 16.41 -4.01 -20.57
C VAL A 299 17.52 -4.00 -21.62
N ARG A 300 18.77 -3.69 -21.23
CA ARG A 300 19.91 -3.62 -22.15
C ARG A 300 20.77 -4.87 -22.18
N GLU A 301 20.60 -5.75 -21.19
CA GLU A 301 21.24 -7.07 -21.13
C GLU A 301 20.18 -8.15 -21.35
N ASN A 302 20.02 -8.62 -22.59
CA ASN A 302 19.06 -9.65 -22.93
C ASN A 302 19.64 -11.04 -22.62
N TRP A 303 19.24 -11.60 -21.48
CA TRP A 303 19.72 -12.89 -21.01
C TRP A 303 19.36 -14.03 -21.96
N THR A 304 20.37 -14.82 -22.34
CA THR A 304 20.21 -16.01 -23.20
C THR A 304 20.29 -17.31 -22.41
N GLN A 305 21.07 -17.33 -21.33
CA GLN A 305 21.25 -18.50 -20.49
C GLN A 305 21.65 -18.07 -19.08
N ILE A 306 21.04 -18.72 -18.07
CA ILE A 306 21.39 -18.58 -16.67
C ILE A 306 21.74 -19.99 -16.19
N THR A 307 22.95 -20.18 -15.67
CA THR A 307 23.46 -21.49 -15.23
C THR A 307 23.88 -21.38 -13.78
N THR A 308 23.39 -22.31 -12.94
CA THR A 308 23.84 -22.45 -11.55
C THR A 308 23.85 -23.92 -11.15
N LYS A 309 24.70 -24.30 -10.20
CA LYS A 309 24.67 -25.63 -9.54
C LYS A 309 23.93 -25.60 -8.21
N GLY A 310 23.25 -24.51 -7.88
CA GLY A 310 22.57 -24.36 -6.60
C GLY A 310 23.39 -23.58 -5.58
N PRO A 311 22.96 -23.57 -4.31
CA PRO A 311 23.54 -22.74 -3.25
C PRO A 311 24.90 -23.24 -2.73
N THR A 312 25.20 -24.53 -2.88
CA THR A 312 26.35 -25.21 -2.26
C THR A 312 27.44 -25.62 -3.24
N ASP A 313 27.06 -25.95 -4.48
CA ASP A 313 27.97 -26.42 -5.51
C ASP A 313 28.41 -25.26 -6.41
N HIS A 314 29.60 -25.38 -6.99
CA HIS A 314 30.20 -24.31 -7.80
C HIS A 314 30.52 -24.75 -9.23
N LEU A 315 30.45 -23.78 -10.14
CA LEU A 315 30.93 -23.82 -11.50
C LEU A 315 32.41 -23.45 -11.54
N SER A 316 33.17 -24.06 -12.45
CA SER A 316 34.54 -23.64 -12.75
C SER A 316 34.50 -22.35 -13.57
N VAL A 317 35.23 -21.34 -13.13
CA VAL A 317 35.39 -20.10 -13.90
C VAL A 317 36.52 -20.29 -14.92
N PRO A 318 36.32 -19.96 -16.21
CA PRO A 318 37.38 -20.04 -17.20
C PRO A 318 38.60 -19.20 -16.84
N ALA A 319 39.82 -19.71 -17.10
CA ALA A 319 41.05 -19.00 -16.73
C ALA A 319 41.28 -17.69 -17.51
N ASP A 320 40.61 -17.53 -18.66
CA ASP A 320 40.71 -16.39 -19.57
C ASP A 320 39.67 -15.29 -19.31
N VAL A 321 38.85 -15.41 -18.26
CA VAL A 321 37.95 -14.31 -17.86
C VAL A 321 38.74 -13.07 -17.50
N GLN A 322 38.19 -11.90 -17.76
CA GLN A 322 38.80 -10.61 -17.46
C GLN A 322 38.43 -10.16 -16.05
N LYS A 323 39.46 -9.82 -15.27
CA LYS A 323 39.34 -9.19 -13.96
C LYS A 323 40.40 -8.11 -13.82
N TRP A 324 40.02 -6.94 -13.29
CA TRP A 324 40.98 -5.86 -13.08
C TRP A 324 41.75 -6.06 -11.77
N ASN A 325 43.07 -5.88 -11.81
CA ASN A 325 43.92 -5.84 -10.63
C ASN A 325 44.39 -4.40 -10.36
N PRO A 326 43.82 -3.71 -9.36
CA PRO A 326 44.18 -2.33 -9.03
C PRO A 326 45.64 -2.15 -8.64
N SER A 327 46.21 -3.09 -7.87
CA SER A 327 47.60 -3.01 -7.42
C SER A 327 48.61 -3.14 -8.56
N ALA A 328 48.28 -3.91 -9.59
CA ALA A 328 49.14 -4.09 -10.77
C ALA A 328 48.75 -3.19 -11.96
N ALA A 329 47.65 -2.44 -11.84
CA ALA A 329 47.08 -1.59 -12.88
C ALA A 329 46.95 -2.29 -14.25
N LYS A 330 46.43 -3.52 -14.27
CA LYS A 330 46.25 -4.31 -15.51
C LYS A 330 45.09 -5.30 -15.40
N TRP A 331 44.61 -5.73 -16.56
CA TRP A 331 43.69 -6.87 -16.71
C TRP A 331 44.43 -8.19 -16.50
N GLU A 332 43.84 -9.09 -15.71
CA GLU A 332 44.33 -10.44 -15.44
C GLU A 332 43.22 -11.48 -15.61
N GLY A 333 43.62 -12.72 -15.80
CA GLY A 333 42.75 -13.89 -15.70
C GLY A 333 42.33 -14.14 -14.24
N ALA A 334 41.19 -14.80 -14.01
CA ALA A 334 40.81 -15.24 -12.67
C ALA A 334 41.73 -16.35 -12.09
N GLY A 335 42.58 -16.95 -12.92
CA GLY A 335 43.41 -18.10 -12.55
C GLY A 335 42.69 -19.45 -12.77
N SER A 336 43.40 -20.57 -12.60
CA SER A 336 42.90 -21.90 -12.99
C SER A 336 41.94 -22.56 -12.00
N ASN A 337 41.69 -21.95 -10.83
CA ASN A 337 40.94 -22.57 -9.73
C ASN A 337 39.80 -21.68 -9.20
N GLU A 338 39.46 -20.59 -9.89
CA GLU A 338 38.36 -19.72 -9.45
C GLU A 338 37.01 -20.44 -9.67
N LEU A 339 36.10 -20.25 -8.72
CA LEU A 339 34.80 -20.89 -8.68
C LEU A 339 33.70 -19.84 -8.53
N SER A 340 32.54 -20.09 -9.13
CA SER A 340 31.34 -19.25 -8.96
C SER A 340 30.10 -20.11 -8.73
N LYS A 341 29.13 -19.61 -7.97
CA LYS A 341 27.81 -20.24 -7.86
C LYS A 341 26.99 -20.17 -9.15
N SER A 342 27.18 -19.10 -9.93
CA SER A 342 26.38 -18.83 -11.12
C SER A 342 27.19 -18.25 -12.28
N GLU A 343 26.67 -18.48 -13.48
CA GLU A 343 27.10 -17.90 -14.76
C GLU A 343 25.86 -17.37 -15.48
N VAL A 344 25.95 -16.17 -16.03
CA VAL A 344 24.88 -15.54 -16.81
C VAL A 344 25.46 -15.16 -18.17
N THR A 345 24.87 -15.68 -19.23
CA THR A 345 25.18 -15.29 -20.61
C THR A 345 24.08 -14.38 -21.14
N TYR A 346 24.45 -13.20 -21.66
CA TYR A 346 23.52 -12.24 -22.25
C TYR A 346 24.06 -11.56 -23.50
N ASN A 347 23.13 -11.13 -24.35
CA ASN A 347 23.40 -10.22 -25.47
C ASN A 347 23.18 -8.78 -25.02
N ILE A 348 24.12 -7.92 -25.37
CA ILE A 348 24.10 -6.50 -25.11
C ILE A 348 23.35 -5.78 -26.23
N LEU A 349 22.38 -4.95 -25.85
CA LEU A 349 21.70 -4.04 -26.77
C LEU A 349 22.45 -2.69 -26.75
N TYR A 350 23.44 -2.53 -27.62
CA TYR A 350 24.10 -1.22 -27.79
C TYR A 350 23.23 -0.22 -28.53
N SER A 351 23.51 1.06 -28.32
CA SER A 351 23.00 2.18 -29.12
C SER A 351 24.10 3.23 -29.24
N LYS A 352 23.84 4.36 -29.89
CA LYS A 352 24.66 5.54 -29.67
C LYS A 352 24.41 6.14 -28.29
N TRP A 353 25.46 6.69 -27.72
CA TRP A 353 25.40 7.69 -26.67
C TRP A 353 24.74 8.97 -27.20
N HIS A 354 24.19 9.80 -26.32
CA HIS A 354 23.53 11.05 -26.72
C HIS A 354 24.46 12.05 -27.44
N ASN A 355 25.77 11.96 -27.23
CA ASN A 355 26.77 12.75 -27.96
C ASN A 355 27.03 12.23 -29.40
N GLY A 356 26.38 11.14 -29.81
CA GLY A 356 26.47 10.57 -31.16
C GLY A 356 27.51 9.46 -31.34
N ILE A 357 28.36 9.20 -30.35
CA ILE A 357 29.32 8.10 -30.38
C ILE A 357 28.60 6.76 -30.19
N SER A 358 28.96 5.74 -30.98
CA SER A 358 28.45 4.37 -30.77
C SER A 358 29.02 3.76 -29.50
N MET A 359 28.16 3.14 -28.69
CA MET A 359 28.62 2.31 -27.57
C MET A 359 29.42 1.11 -28.09
N ASP A 360 30.40 0.68 -27.30
CA ASP A 360 31.16 -0.55 -27.54
C ASP A 360 31.56 -1.23 -26.22
N LYS A 361 32.20 -2.40 -26.31
CA LYS A 361 32.62 -3.18 -25.14
C LYS A 361 33.57 -2.44 -24.20
N ASN A 362 34.30 -1.44 -24.68
CA ASN A 362 35.23 -0.68 -23.85
C ASN A 362 34.48 0.22 -22.85
N ASP A 363 33.27 0.68 -23.20
CA ASP A 363 32.39 1.39 -22.26
C ASP A 363 32.04 0.48 -21.05
N LEU A 364 31.73 -0.79 -21.32
CA LEU A 364 31.41 -1.78 -20.28
C LEU A 364 32.65 -2.17 -19.47
N LEU A 365 33.78 -2.42 -20.14
CA LEU A 365 35.05 -2.74 -19.48
C LEU A 365 35.54 -1.60 -18.59
N TYR A 366 35.28 -0.34 -18.95
CA TYR A 366 35.65 0.80 -18.11
C TYR A 366 34.80 0.89 -16.84
N SER A 367 33.49 0.66 -16.94
CA SER A 367 32.60 0.57 -15.77
C SER A 367 33.02 -0.57 -14.84
N TYR A 368 33.36 -1.72 -15.43
CA TYR A 368 33.86 -2.87 -14.68
C TYR A 368 35.22 -2.58 -14.02
N TYR A 369 36.15 -1.93 -14.72
CA TYR A 369 37.42 -1.43 -14.16
C TYR A 369 37.18 -0.52 -12.95
N PHE A 370 36.29 0.46 -13.10
CA PHE A 370 36.02 1.46 -12.08
C PHE A 370 35.65 0.81 -10.74
N ALA A 371 34.79 -0.22 -10.77
CA ALA A 371 34.38 -0.94 -9.57
C ALA A 371 35.57 -1.54 -8.81
N PHE A 372 36.53 -2.16 -9.51
CA PHE A 372 37.72 -2.72 -8.85
C PHE A 372 38.67 -1.63 -8.36
N GLU A 373 38.93 -0.60 -9.16
CA GLU A 373 39.87 0.48 -8.85
C GLU A 373 39.40 1.33 -7.66
N TRP A 374 38.12 1.71 -7.62
CA TRP A 374 37.55 2.55 -6.56
C TRP A 374 37.00 1.74 -5.37
N GLY A 375 36.83 0.43 -5.55
CA GLY A 375 36.39 -0.49 -4.49
C GLY A 375 37.54 -1.11 -3.69
N THR A 376 38.79 -0.91 -4.10
CA THR A 376 39.98 -1.49 -3.45
C THR A 376 40.90 -0.41 -2.94
N ASN A 377 41.13 -0.33 -1.63
CA ASN A 377 42.14 0.58 -1.09
C ASN A 377 43.54 -0.04 -1.19
N THR A 378 44.36 0.49 -2.09
CA THR A 378 45.76 0.03 -2.28
C THR A 378 46.80 0.90 -1.56
N THR A 379 46.34 1.80 -0.67
CA THR A 379 47.23 2.68 0.10
C THR A 379 48.26 1.88 0.88
N SER A 380 49.51 2.29 0.76
CA SER A 380 50.64 1.73 1.50
C SER A 380 51.44 2.85 2.16
N ALA A 381 52.45 2.49 2.97
CA ALA A 381 53.34 3.46 3.59
C ALA A 381 54.12 4.34 2.58
N VAL A 382 54.22 3.90 1.31
CA VAL A 382 55.06 4.54 0.28
C VAL A 382 54.23 5.21 -0.82
N ASN A 383 52.98 4.78 -1.02
CA ASN A 383 52.08 5.33 -2.04
C ASN A 383 50.69 5.53 -1.43
N VAL A 384 50.17 6.77 -1.54
CA VAL A 384 48.80 7.10 -1.14
C VAL A 384 47.90 6.87 -2.33
N ASP A 385 46.94 5.96 -2.16
CA ASP A 385 45.94 5.70 -3.18
C ASP A 385 44.97 6.87 -3.27
N LYS A 386 44.74 7.37 -4.49
CA LYS A 386 43.86 8.50 -4.76
C LYS A 386 42.46 8.08 -5.19
N THR A 387 42.22 6.79 -5.44
CA THR A 387 40.91 6.24 -5.85
C THR A 387 40.12 5.73 -4.65
N VAL A 388 40.32 6.32 -3.47
CA VAL A 388 39.58 6.02 -2.24
C VAL A 388 38.56 7.12 -1.96
N ASP A 389 37.30 6.71 -1.76
CA ASP A 389 36.20 7.60 -1.37
C ASP A 389 35.41 6.98 -0.20
N PRO A 390 35.07 7.78 0.83
CA PRO A 390 34.49 7.27 2.08
C PRO A 390 33.09 6.65 1.94
N GLU A 391 32.34 6.94 0.85
CA GLU A 391 31.05 6.29 0.59
C GLU A 391 31.16 5.20 -0.49
N VAL A 392 31.95 5.43 -1.53
CA VAL A 392 32.04 4.51 -2.69
C VAL A 392 32.85 3.25 -2.33
N THR A 393 34.03 3.42 -1.75
CA THR A 393 34.96 2.30 -1.53
C THR A 393 34.36 1.23 -0.60
N PRO A 394 33.77 1.57 0.57
CA PRO A 394 33.17 0.55 1.45
C PRO A 394 32.02 -0.20 0.78
N LEU A 395 31.15 0.51 0.04
CA LEU A 395 30.00 -0.09 -0.64
C LEU A 395 30.43 -1.12 -1.68
N ILE A 396 31.40 -0.77 -2.54
CA ILE A 396 31.86 -1.67 -3.59
C ILE A 396 32.71 -2.81 -3.01
N SER A 397 33.56 -2.54 -2.00
CA SER A 397 34.42 -3.56 -1.37
C SER A 397 33.62 -4.74 -0.79
N ALA A 398 32.39 -4.49 -0.31
CA ALA A 398 31.51 -5.52 0.22
C ALA A 398 30.99 -6.49 -0.86
N VAL A 399 30.88 -6.04 -2.12
CA VAL A 399 30.36 -6.85 -3.23
C VAL A 399 31.45 -7.40 -4.15
N LEU A 400 32.64 -6.82 -4.20
CA LEU A 400 33.75 -7.30 -5.05
C LEU A 400 34.03 -8.81 -4.95
N PRO A 401 33.96 -9.48 -3.77
CA PRO A 401 34.20 -10.92 -3.68
C PRO A 401 33.21 -11.78 -4.46
N THR A 402 31.99 -11.27 -4.71
CA THR A 402 30.97 -11.98 -5.49
C THR A 402 31.24 -11.90 -7.00
N ILE A 403 32.05 -10.94 -7.46
CA ILE A 403 32.39 -10.77 -8.87
C ILE A 403 33.59 -11.67 -9.22
N LYS A 404 33.31 -12.72 -9.99
CA LYS A 404 34.32 -13.75 -10.32
C LYS A 404 35.03 -13.54 -11.64
N GLY A 405 34.43 -12.79 -12.56
CA GLY A 405 35.04 -12.44 -13.84
C GLY A 405 33.98 -12.32 -14.93
N LEU A 406 34.38 -11.78 -16.07
CA LEU A 406 33.56 -11.74 -17.27
C LEU A 406 34.34 -12.18 -18.50
N ARG A 407 33.67 -12.64 -19.54
CA ARG A 407 34.27 -12.96 -20.83
C ARG A 407 33.39 -12.49 -21.97
N PHE A 408 33.97 -11.77 -22.92
CA PHE A 408 33.29 -11.41 -24.17
C PHE A 408 33.45 -12.56 -25.17
N LEU A 409 32.33 -13.16 -25.58
CA LEU A 409 32.27 -14.18 -26.63
C LEU A 409 32.23 -13.55 -28.03
N SER A 410 31.63 -12.36 -28.12
CA SER A 410 31.66 -11.42 -29.24
C SER A 410 31.60 -10.00 -28.67
N ASP A 411 31.62 -8.97 -29.50
CA ASP A 411 31.56 -7.57 -29.02
C ASP A 411 30.27 -7.26 -28.24
N ASP A 412 29.19 -7.99 -28.53
CA ASP A 412 27.85 -7.85 -27.96
C ASP A 412 27.38 -9.04 -27.12
N LYS A 413 28.20 -10.09 -26.93
CA LYS A 413 27.81 -11.26 -26.12
C LYS A 413 28.78 -11.48 -24.98
N VAL A 414 28.25 -11.56 -23.77
CA VAL A 414 29.02 -11.60 -22.53
C VAL A 414 28.62 -12.81 -21.70
N GLU A 415 29.60 -13.47 -21.11
CA GLU A 415 29.45 -14.38 -19.97
C GLU A 415 29.91 -13.64 -18.70
N SER A 416 29.08 -13.60 -17.67
CA SER A 416 29.39 -13.01 -16.38
C SER A 416 29.30 -14.06 -15.28
N TYR A 417 30.36 -14.17 -14.48
CA TYR A 417 30.49 -15.15 -13.42
C TYR A 417 30.33 -14.47 -12.06
N ALA A 418 29.32 -14.91 -11.30
CA ALA A 418 28.99 -14.35 -10.00
C ALA A 418 28.86 -15.44 -8.94
N ASP A 419 29.42 -15.19 -7.75
CA ASP A 419 29.30 -16.08 -6.59
C ASP A 419 28.04 -15.77 -5.78
N ILE A 420 26.93 -15.71 -6.51
CA ILE A 420 25.60 -15.40 -6.01
C ILE A 420 24.68 -16.55 -6.41
N TRP A 421 23.80 -16.94 -5.51
CA TRP A 421 22.73 -17.88 -5.79
C TRP A 421 21.41 -17.32 -5.29
N HIS A 422 20.34 -17.57 -6.05
CA HIS A 422 18.97 -17.29 -5.67
C HIS A 422 18.06 -18.35 -6.30
N PHE A 423 16.93 -18.68 -5.65
CA PHE A 423 15.99 -19.68 -6.20
C PHE A 423 15.21 -19.17 -7.42
N ASP A 424 15.08 -17.85 -7.57
CA ASP A 424 14.63 -17.19 -8.79
C ASP A 424 15.86 -16.80 -9.62
N GLU A 425 16.02 -17.46 -10.77
CA GLU A 425 17.13 -17.23 -11.70
C GLU A 425 17.20 -15.77 -12.20
N LYS A 426 16.09 -15.04 -12.21
CA LYS A 426 16.07 -13.62 -12.61
C LYS A 426 16.81 -12.71 -11.64
N GLU A 427 16.81 -13.06 -10.33
CA GLU A 427 17.60 -12.34 -9.32
C GLU A 427 19.09 -12.62 -9.48
N ILE A 428 19.45 -13.85 -9.90
CA ILE A 428 20.85 -14.18 -10.29
C ILE A 428 21.26 -13.31 -11.47
N ALA A 429 20.45 -13.28 -12.53
CA ALA A 429 20.73 -12.50 -13.74
C ALA A 429 20.81 -11.00 -13.46
N GLY A 430 19.93 -10.47 -12.62
CA GLY A 430 19.96 -9.07 -12.17
C GLY A 430 21.21 -8.69 -11.39
N SER A 431 21.86 -9.66 -10.73
CA SER A 431 23.05 -9.43 -9.91
C SER A 431 24.38 -9.56 -10.68
N ALA A 432 24.36 -10.09 -11.90
CA ALA A 432 25.55 -10.38 -12.71
C ALA A 432 25.77 -9.39 -13.89
N THR A 433 25.22 -8.18 -13.75
CA THR A 433 25.27 -7.12 -14.78
C THR A 433 26.60 -6.37 -14.83
N ILE A 434 26.97 -5.86 -16.02
CA ILE A 434 28.16 -5.03 -16.25
C ILE A 434 27.85 -3.70 -16.96
N TRP A 435 26.57 -3.38 -17.15
CA TRP A 435 26.11 -2.24 -17.94
C TRP A 435 26.59 -0.88 -17.41
N THR A 436 26.64 0.11 -18.29
CA THR A 436 26.89 1.51 -17.93
C THR A 436 25.83 2.45 -18.54
N THR A 437 25.55 3.54 -17.83
CA THR A 437 24.69 4.63 -18.30
C THR A 437 25.46 5.89 -18.67
N GLU A 438 26.79 5.82 -18.66
CA GLU A 438 27.70 6.93 -18.95
C GLU A 438 28.86 6.44 -19.83
N PRO A 439 29.27 7.22 -20.86
CA PRO A 439 30.40 6.87 -21.69
C PRO A 439 31.72 6.95 -20.92
N TRP A 440 32.65 6.04 -21.22
CA TRP A 440 33.89 5.92 -20.44
C TRP A 440 34.71 7.21 -20.42
N GLU A 441 34.66 8.02 -21.48
CA GLU A 441 35.44 9.26 -21.53
C GLU A 441 34.97 10.32 -20.51
N ILE A 442 33.68 10.33 -20.17
CA ILE A 442 33.14 11.24 -19.15
C ILE A 442 33.52 10.74 -17.76
N THR A 443 33.46 9.43 -17.51
CA THR A 443 33.91 8.84 -16.25
C THR A 443 35.41 9.05 -16.04
N ALA A 444 36.24 8.85 -17.07
CA ALA A 444 37.69 9.08 -17.01
C ALA A 444 38.05 10.54 -16.70
N ALA A 445 37.33 11.50 -17.28
CA ALA A 445 37.51 12.92 -16.95
C ALA A 445 37.12 13.22 -15.49
N GLN A 446 36.03 12.65 -14.99
CA GLN A 446 35.64 12.78 -13.59
C GLN A 446 36.70 12.20 -12.65
N GLU A 447 37.25 11.02 -12.93
CA GLU A 447 38.33 10.43 -12.13
C GLU A 447 39.55 11.34 -12.06
N ARG A 448 39.98 11.93 -13.18
CA ARG A 448 41.12 12.87 -13.19
C ARG A 448 40.82 14.15 -12.41
N VAL A 449 39.60 14.68 -12.50
CA VAL A 449 39.19 15.85 -11.71
C VAL A 449 39.16 15.51 -10.21
N VAL A 450 38.61 14.37 -9.81
CA VAL A 450 38.52 13.95 -8.40
C VAL A 450 39.91 13.61 -7.83
N THR A 451 40.74 12.86 -8.55
CA THR A 451 42.10 12.50 -8.11
C THR A 451 43.08 13.69 -8.12
N SER A 452 42.77 14.76 -8.84
CA SER A 452 43.48 16.04 -8.71
C SER A 452 43.16 16.79 -7.41
N GLY A 453 42.09 16.41 -6.72
CA GLY A 453 41.59 17.08 -5.51
C GLY A 453 40.69 18.28 -5.78
N ALA A 454 40.15 18.43 -7.00
CA ALA A 454 39.29 19.56 -7.35
C ALA A 454 37.81 19.34 -6.96
N LEU A 455 37.32 18.09 -7.00
CA LEU A 455 35.96 17.70 -6.63
C LEU A 455 35.98 16.35 -5.90
N SER A 456 34.85 15.93 -5.33
CA SER A 456 34.67 14.58 -4.79
C SER A 456 33.43 13.88 -5.36
N PHE A 457 33.50 12.56 -5.51
CA PHE A 457 32.35 11.77 -6.01
C PHE A 457 31.19 11.75 -5.02
N SER A 458 31.47 11.56 -3.73
CA SER A 458 30.46 11.51 -2.67
C SER A 458 30.34 12.79 -1.84
N ARG A 459 29.21 12.92 -1.15
CA ARG A 459 28.94 14.06 -0.26
C ARG A 459 29.88 14.05 0.95
N THR A 460 30.11 12.88 1.55
CA THR A 460 31.03 12.74 2.70
C THR A 460 32.45 13.06 2.27
N GLY A 461 32.91 12.55 1.12
CA GLY A 461 34.23 12.86 0.59
C GLY A 461 34.42 14.35 0.29
N ALA A 462 33.38 15.02 -0.22
CA ALA A 462 33.38 16.47 -0.45
C ALA A 462 33.57 17.26 0.86
N VAL A 463 32.86 16.89 1.92
CA VAL A 463 33.00 17.49 3.26
C VAL A 463 34.39 17.26 3.84
N GLU A 464 34.91 16.03 3.78
CA GLU A 464 36.23 15.69 4.32
C GLU A 464 37.37 16.43 3.63
N LYS A 465 37.29 16.60 2.30
CA LYS A 465 38.32 17.24 1.48
C LYS A 465 38.14 18.77 1.39
N GLY A 466 37.01 19.31 1.83
CA GLY A 466 36.69 20.74 1.70
C GLY A 466 36.49 21.19 0.25
N VAL A 467 35.96 20.32 -0.60
CA VAL A 467 35.70 20.55 -2.04
C VAL A 467 34.23 20.31 -2.35
N ASP A 468 33.80 20.66 -3.56
CA ASP A 468 32.41 20.46 -3.96
C ASP A 468 32.09 18.99 -4.34
N TRP A 469 30.84 18.60 -4.09
CA TRP A 469 30.28 17.32 -4.52
C TRP A 469 30.03 17.35 -6.04
N LEU A 470 30.78 16.54 -6.79
CA LEU A 470 30.81 16.55 -8.25
C LEU A 470 29.41 16.39 -8.83
N SER A 471 29.04 17.27 -9.78
CA SER A 471 27.71 17.30 -10.42
C SER A 471 27.84 17.65 -11.90
N LEU A 472 27.28 16.81 -12.77
CA LEU A 472 27.31 16.96 -14.24
C LEU A 472 26.37 18.06 -14.76
N VAL A 473 25.62 18.72 -13.87
CA VAL A 473 24.73 19.85 -14.19
C VAL A 473 25.12 21.13 -13.46
N ASN A 474 26.14 21.11 -12.61
CA ASN A 474 26.68 22.32 -12.00
C ASN A 474 27.59 23.02 -13.03
N PRO A 475 27.33 24.28 -13.42
CA PRO A 475 28.09 24.96 -14.47
C PRO A 475 29.60 25.01 -14.23
N GLN A 476 30.04 25.20 -12.98
CA GLN A 476 31.47 25.25 -12.65
C GLN A 476 32.13 23.87 -12.81
N HIS A 477 31.46 22.82 -12.33
CA HIS A 477 31.95 21.45 -12.44
C HIS A 477 31.98 20.99 -13.91
N VAL A 478 30.96 21.36 -14.69
CA VAL A 478 30.89 21.08 -16.13
C VAL A 478 32.05 21.72 -16.89
N GLN A 479 32.46 22.95 -16.54
CA GLN A 479 33.64 23.57 -17.14
C GLN A 479 34.96 22.89 -16.73
N LEU A 480 35.07 22.40 -15.49
CA LEU A 480 36.23 21.60 -15.06
C LEU A 480 36.33 20.31 -15.89
N ILE A 481 35.21 19.59 -16.06
CA ILE A 481 35.17 18.36 -16.86
C ILE A 481 35.52 18.65 -18.32
N LYS A 482 34.95 19.72 -18.92
CA LYS A 482 35.28 20.12 -20.29
C LYS A 482 36.77 20.44 -20.46
N SER A 483 37.35 21.14 -19.50
CA SER A 483 38.77 21.50 -19.52
C SER A 483 39.66 20.26 -19.38
N GLU A 484 39.26 19.30 -18.54
CA GLU A 484 39.99 18.05 -18.39
C GLU A 484 39.90 17.17 -19.65
N LEU A 485 38.74 17.11 -20.31
CA LEU A 485 38.61 16.44 -21.62
C LEU A 485 39.53 17.05 -22.68
N GLN A 486 39.62 18.38 -22.73
CA GLN A 486 40.54 19.07 -23.65
C GLN A 486 42.00 18.72 -23.34
N LYS A 487 42.37 18.73 -22.06
CA LYS A 487 43.71 18.33 -21.60
C LYS A 487 44.02 16.87 -21.95
N MET A 488 43.08 15.95 -21.71
CA MET A 488 43.22 14.53 -22.08
C MET A 488 43.42 14.36 -23.59
N LYS A 489 42.71 15.14 -24.41
CA LYS A 489 42.91 15.16 -25.87
C LYS A 489 44.31 15.65 -26.24
N ASP A 490 44.75 16.78 -25.70
CA ASP A 490 46.06 17.38 -26.01
C ASP A 490 47.23 16.46 -25.59
N GLU A 491 47.04 15.72 -24.49
CA GLU A 491 47.98 14.70 -23.99
C GLU A 491 47.93 13.39 -24.79
N ARG A 492 47.00 13.23 -25.74
CA ARG A 492 46.69 11.94 -26.40
C ARG A 492 46.46 10.82 -25.38
N TYR A 493 45.80 11.15 -24.27
CA TYR A 493 45.62 10.29 -23.13
C TYR A 493 44.67 9.14 -23.44
N VAL A 494 45.13 7.91 -23.18
CA VAL A 494 44.30 6.70 -23.13
C VAL A 494 44.36 6.18 -21.69
N PRO A 495 43.21 6.01 -21.00
CA PRO A 495 43.18 5.49 -19.65
C PRO A 495 43.91 4.15 -19.52
N PRO A 496 44.61 3.87 -18.40
CA PRO A 496 45.32 2.61 -18.19
C PRO A 496 44.49 1.36 -18.50
N ALA A 497 43.23 1.33 -18.08
CA ALA A 497 42.30 0.23 -18.30
C ALA A 497 41.97 -0.02 -19.79
N LEU A 498 42.18 0.96 -20.68
CA LEU A 498 41.86 0.86 -22.10
C LEU A 498 43.11 0.79 -22.99
N LYS A 499 44.32 0.77 -22.40
CA LYS A 499 45.56 0.66 -23.16
C LYS A 499 45.60 -0.64 -23.96
N GLY A 500 45.80 -0.51 -25.27
CA GLY A 500 45.81 -1.65 -26.20
C GLY A 500 44.41 -2.09 -26.67
N LEU A 501 43.35 -1.55 -26.08
CA LEU A 501 41.96 -1.76 -26.51
C LEU A 501 41.44 -0.57 -27.33
N VAL A 502 41.83 0.64 -26.93
CA VAL A 502 41.51 1.90 -27.61
C VAL A 502 42.81 2.61 -27.97
N ASN A 503 42.89 3.16 -29.18
CA ASN A 503 44.04 3.97 -29.59
C ASN A 503 43.79 5.47 -29.33
N ALA A 504 44.85 6.28 -29.37
CA ALA A 504 44.78 7.69 -29.03
C ALA A 504 43.88 8.52 -29.96
N ASP A 505 43.76 8.16 -31.24
CA ASP A 505 42.88 8.90 -32.17
C ASP A 505 41.40 8.57 -31.92
N GLN A 506 41.08 7.30 -31.63
CA GLN A 506 39.75 6.88 -31.18
C GLN A 506 39.33 7.56 -29.87
N ALA A 507 40.26 7.67 -28.91
CA ALA A 507 40.02 8.39 -27.67
C ALA A 507 39.79 9.89 -27.93
N ALA A 508 40.58 10.52 -28.80
CA ALA A 508 40.44 11.93 -29.15
C ALA A 508 39.08 12.23 -29.81
N GLU A 509 38.58 11.35 -30.68
CA GLU A 509 37.24 11.49 -31.30
C GLU A 509 36.13 11.51 -30.23
N ARG A 510 36.21 10.61 -29.25
CA ARG A 510 35.27 10.56 -28.11
C ARG A 510 35.35 11.82 -27.25
N TYR A 511 36.55 12.31 -26.96
CA TYR A 511 36.74 13.57 -26.22
C TYR A 511 36.13 14.76 -26.98
N ASP A 512 36.33 14.84 -28.30
CA ASP A 512 35.74 15.89 -29.13
C ASP A 512 34.21 15.86 -29.13
N ALA A 513 33.61 14.68 -29.25
CA ALA A 513 32.15 14.54 -29.18
C ALA A 513 31.60 15.00 -27.83
N SER A 514 32.26 14.64 -26.73
CA SER A 514 31.87 15.05 -25.38
C SER A 514 32.10 16.54 -25.10
N ILE A 515 33.19 17.14 -25.59
CA ILE A 515 33.43 18.60 -25.53
C ILE A 515 32.35 19.35 -26.33
N LYS A 516 31.99 18.84 -27.51
CA LYS A 516 30.92 19.40 -28.34
C LYS A 516 29.58 19.33 -27.62
N TRP A 517 29.23 18.19 -27.03
CA TRP A 517 28.03 18.03 -26.22
C TRP A 517 27.93 19.09 -25.12
N ILE A 518 28.99 19.23 -24.32
CA ILE A 518 29.02 20.21 -23.23
C ILE A 518 28.88 21.64 -23.77
N THR A 519 29.46 21.94 -24.94
CA THR A 519 29.34 23.25 -25.58
C THR A 519 27.91 23.55 -26.01
N ASP A 520 27.20 22.56 -26.55
CA ASP A 520 25.86 22.74 -27.10
C ASP A 520 24.77 22.73 -26.02
N HIS A 521 24.94 21.93 -24.97
CA HIS A 521 23.90 21.68 -23.96
C HIS A 521 24.23 22.23 -22.56
N ASN A 522 25.44 22.77 -22.35
CA ASN A 522 25.91 23.33 -21.07
C ASN A 522 25.79 22.35 -19.88
N ASN A 523 25.83 21.05 -20.14
CA ASN A 523 25.86 20.00 -19.13
C ASN A 523 26.75 18.84 -19.63
N ALA A 524 27.22 18.02 -18.70
CA ALA A 524 28.05 16.84 -19.00
C ALA A 524 27.27 15.52 -18.90
N VAL A 525 25.94 15.56 -18.91
CA VAL A 525 25.07 14.38 -18.82
C VAL A 525 24.93 13.77 -20.21
N ILE A 526 25.66 12.70 -20.47
CA ILE A 526 25.60 11.91 -21.72
C ILE A 526 25.20 10.49 -21.33
N SER A 527 24.11 9.97 -21.92
CA SER A 527 23.61 8.63 -21.62
C SER A 527 23.04 7.94 -22.87
N ASN A 528 22.27 6.87 -22.69
CA ASN A 528 21.88 5.93 -23.76
C ASN A 528 20.36 5.63 -23.83
N GLY A 529 19.55 6.37 -23.06
CA GLY A 529 18.10 6.20 -23.01
C GLY A 529 17.34 7.00 -24.08
N PRO A 530 15.99 6.92 -24.06
CA PRO A 530 15.10 7.47 -25.09
C PRO A 530 15.00 9.00 -25.09
N PHE A 531 15.47 9.67 -24.03
CA PHE A 531 15.56 11.12 -23.94
C PHE A 531 16.96 11.53 -23.54
N TYR A 532 17.35 12.76 -23.86
CA TYR A 532 18.60 13.37 -23.39
C TYR A 532 18.32 14.68 -22.66
N LEU A 533 19.24 15.10 -21.79
CA LEU A 533 19.16 16.38 -21.09
C LEU A 533 19.58 17.52 -22.02
N ASP A 534 18.59 18.26 -22.51
CA ASP A 534 18.82 19.40 -23.42
C ASP A 534 19.24 20.66 -22.67
N SER A 535 18.59 20.94 -21.53
CA SER A 535 18.94 22.07 -20.67
C SER A 535 18.56 21.82 -19.20
N PHE A 536 19.34 22.39 -18.29
CA PHE A 536 19.09 22.37 -16.85
C PHE A 536 19.26 23.77 -16.28
N ASN A 537 18.16 24.39 -15.83
CA ASN A 537 18.14 25.76 -15.33
C ASN A 537 17.53 25.81 -13.91
N PRO A 538 18.35 25.63 -12.86
CA PRO A 538 17.90 25.72 -11.47
C PRO A 538 17.28 27.08 -11.12
N GLY A 539 17.83 28.18 -11.64
CA GLY A 539 17.31 29.53 -11.37
C GLY A 539 15.92 29.76 -11.96
N GLY A 540 15.64 29.18 -13.13
CA GLY A 540 14.31 29.13 -13.74
C GLY A 540 13.41 28.01 -13.21
N GLN A 541 13.94 27.13 -12.35
CA GLN A 541 13.26 25.92 -11.85
C GLN A 541 12.74 25.00 -12.96
N THR A 542 13.47 24.93 -14.08
CA THR A 542 13.12 24.08 -15.24
C THR A 542 14.28 23.20 -15.67
N ALA A 543 13.98 21.94 -16.01
CA ALA A 543 14.84 21.07 -16.79
C ALA A 543 14.08 20.63 -18.05
N THR A 544 14.76 20.56 -19.19
CA THR A 544 14.18 20.11 -20.46
C THR A 544 14.89 18.84 -20.89
N ILE A 545 14.13 17.75 -21.04
CA ILE A 545 14.59 16.54 -21.72
C ILE A 545 13.95 16.47 -23.10
N LYS A 546 14.72 16.06 -24.11
CA LYS A 546 14.25 15.91 -25.49
C LYS A 546 14.39 14.48 -25.94
N ALA A 547 13.45 14.05 -26.75
CA ALA A 547 13.46 12.75 -27.40
C ALA A 547 14.77 12.53 -28.19
N PHE A 548 15.46 11.43 -27.92
CA PHE A 548 16.57 10.95 -28.73
C PHE A 548 16.03 9.99 -29.80
N ARG A 549 15.92 10.47 -31.04
CA ARG A 549 15.32 9.72 -32.17
C ARG A 549 16.39 9.18 -33.11
N ASP A 550 17.34 8.42 -32.56
CA ASP A 550 18.38 7.75 -33.35
C ASP A 550 17.98 6.29 -33.65
N ASN A 551 18.24 5.83 -34.86
CA ASN A 551 17.84 4.50 -35.33
C ASN A 551 18.58 3.34 -34.62
N SER A 552 19.67 3.62 -33.90
CA SER A 552 20.38 2.62 -33.10
C SER A 552 19.71 2.35 -31.75
N TYR A 553 18.74 3.17 -31.31
CA TYR A 553 18.04 2.94 -30.06
C TYR A 553 17.16 1.68 -30.16
N PRO A 554 17.27 0.69 -29.24
CA PRO A 554 16.73 -0.65 -29.45
C PRO A 554 15.22 -0.79 -29.24
N PHE A 555 14.55 0.24 -28.69
CA PHE A 555 13.12 0.17 -28.37
C PHE A 555 12.31 1.11 -29.24
N GLU A 556 11.34 0.56 -29.97
CA GLU A 556 10.38 1.36 -30.73
C GLU A 556 9.48 2.20 -29.82
N GLN A 557 8.84 3.21 -30.41
CA GLN A 557 7.79 3.96 -29.72
C GLN A 557 6.71 2.99 -29.21
N ASN A 558 6.20 3.22 -27.99
CA ASN A 558 5.19 2.39 -27.33
C ASN A 558 5.62 0.98 -26.91
N TYR A 559 6.91 0.63 -27.01
CA TYR A 559 7.41 -0.66 -26.53
C TYR A 559 6.97 -0.97 -25.09
N TRP A 560 7.17 -0.01 -24.17
CA TRP A 560 6.84 -0.19 -22.75
C TRP A 560 5.34 -0.06 -22.46
N SER A 561 4.63 0.85 -23.13
CA SER A 561 3.18 1.00 -22.94
C SER A 561 2.41 -0.23 -23.44
N SER A 562 2.87 -0.90 -24.51
CA SER A 562 2.27 -2.16 -24.97
C SER A 562 2.39 -3.30 -23.95
N LYS A 563 3.44 -3.29 -23.12
CA LYS A 563 3.69 -4.31 -22.09
C LYS A 563 2.99 -3.99 -20.77
N PHE A 564 2.99 -2.71 -20.38
CA PHE A 564 2.62 -2.31 -19.02
C PHE A 564 1.48 -1.29 -18.95
N GLY A 565 0.90 -0.88 -20.08
CA GLY A 565 -0.20 0.09 -20.09
C GLY A 565 -1.50 -0.43 -19.45
N ASN A 566 -1.72 -1.75 -19.45
CA ASN A 566 -2.93 -2.37 -18.91
C ASN A 566 -2.56 -3.52 -17.95
N PRO A 567 -2.56 -3.30 -16.62
CA PRO A 567 -2.26 -4.36 -15.65
C PRO A 567 -3.39 -5.40 -15.61
N MET A 568 -3.04 -6.68 -15.62
CA MET A 568 -3.98 -7.80 -15.49
C MET A 568 -4.32 -8.05 -14.02
N LEU A 569 -5.07 -7.14 -13.40
CA LEU A 569 -5.47 -7.21 -11.99
C LEU A 569 -6.50 -8.31 -11.73
N ALA A 570 -6.48 -8.89 -10.54
CA ALA A 570 -7.55 -9.76 -10.06
C ALA A 570 -8.76 -8.92 -9.58
N SER A 571 -9.97 -9.46 -9.69
CA SER A 571 -11.18 -8.98 -8.99
C SER A 571 -11.98 -10.17 -8.47
N ILE A 572 -12.67 -10.00 -7.33
CA ILE A 572 -13.59 -11.00 -6.78
C ILE A 572 -15.01 -10.55 -7.14
N GLU A 573 -15.66 -11.27 -8.04
CA GLU A 573 -17.00 -10.94 -8.52
C GLU A 573 -18.09 -11.44 -7.56
N ASN A 574 -17.90 -12.64 -6.98
CA ASN A 574 -18.86 -13.26 -6.09
C ASN A 574 -18.22 -14.29 -5.17
N VAL A 575 -18.81 -14.47 -3.99
CA VAL A 575 -18.46 -15.51 -3.02
C VAL A 575 -19.74 -16.19 -2.54
N ASP A 576 -19.91 -17.45 -2.88
CA ASP A 576 -21.10 -18.23 -2.52
C ASP A 576 -20.98 -18.79 -1.10
N THR A 577 -21.47 -18.02 -0.14
CA THR A 577 -21.57 -18.43 1.26
C THR A 577 -22.98 -18.88 1.66
N GLN A 578 -23.81 -19.36 0.72
CA GLN A 578 -25.18 -19.75 1.05
C GLN A 578 -25.23 -20.85 2.14
N GLY A 579 -26.26 -20.78 2.99
CA GLY A 579 -26.49 -21.69 4.13
C GLY A 579 -25.56 -21.47 5.33
N SER A 580 -25.94 -22.02 6.49
CA SER A 580 -25.06 -22.10 7.66
C SER A 580 -23.93 -23.11 7.45
N LEU A 581 -22.86 -23.00 8.22
CA LEU A 581 -21.85 -24.04 8.40
C LEU A 581 -22.28 -24.90 9.59
N ASN A 582 -22.44 -26.20 9.40
CA ASN A 582 -22.70 -27.12 10.51
C ASN A 582 -21.36 -27.56 11.11
N ILE A 583 -21.17 -27.31 12.40
CA ILE A 583 -19.91 -27.62 13.10
C ILE A 583 -19.60 -29.13 12.97
N GLY A 584 -18.39 -29.45 12.52
CA GLY A 584 -17.93 -30.83 12.29
C GLY A 584 -18.37 -31.47 10.98
N GLN A 585 -19.11 -30.76 10.11
CA GLN A 585 -19.43 -31.23 8.74
C GLN A 585 -18.66 -30.42 7.70
N SER A 586 -18.14 -31.12 6.68
CA SER A 586 -17.44 -30.47 5.58
C SER A 586 -18.33 -29.49 4.81
N LYS A 587 -17.78 -28.34 4.42
CA LYS A 587 -18.44 -27.31 3.61
C LYS A 587 -17.50 -26.82 2.52
N THR A 588 -18.04 -26.69 1.30
CA THR A 588 -17.34 -26.05 0.18
C THR A 588 -17.95 -24.68 -0.09
N ILE A 589 -17.10 -23.67 -0.24
CA ILE A 589 -17.48 -22.28 -0.57
C ILE A 589 -16.87 -21.97 -1.94
N GLN A 590 -17.67 -21.44 -2.86
CA GLN A 590 -17.23 -21.09 -4.21
C GLN A 590 -16.86 -19.61 -4.28
N VAL A 591 -15.73 -19.30 -4.90
CA VAL A 591 -15.23 -17.93 -5.12
C VAL A 591 -15.08 -17.74 -6.62
N PHE A 592 -15.57 -16.62 -7.14
CA PHE A 592 -15.51 -16.27 -8.55
C PHE A 592 -14.56 -15.09 -8.74
N VAL A 593 -13.49 -15.32 -9.51
CA VAL A 593 -12.38 -14.39 -9.71
C VAL A 593 -12.17 -14.12 -11.19
N ASN A 594 -12.02 -12.83 -11.53
CA ASN A 594 -11.58 -12.40 -12.84
C ASN A 594 -10.12 -11.96 -12.78
N VAL A 595 -9.42 -12.04 -13.92
CA VAL A 595 -8.10 -11.44 -14.15
C VAL A 595 -8.16 -10.62 -15.43
N GLY A 596 -7.93 -9.31 -15.34
CA GLY A 596 -8.07 -8.41 -16.50
C GLY A 596 -9.50 -8.34 -17.04
N ASN A 597 -10.49 -8.38 -16.14
CA ASN A 597 -11.94 -8.38 -16.41
C ASN A 597 -12.52 -9.66 -17.04
N GLU A 598 -11.74 -10.74 -17.13
CA GLU A 598 -12.21 -12.03 -17.65
C GLU A 598 -12.07 -13.15 -16.60
N PRO A 599 -13.01 -14.09 -16.49
CA PRO A 599 -12.89 -15.24 -15.58
C PRO A 599 -11.60 -16.03 -15.86
N SER A 600 -10.76 -16.21 -14.83
CA SER A 600 -9.44 -16.82 -15.02
C SER A 600 -8.94 -17.59 -13.80
N ASN A 601 -8.26 -18.71 -14.07
CA ASN A 601 -7.53 -19.47 -13.07
C ASN A 601 -6.09 -18.94 -12.85
N ASP A 602 -5.67 -17.88 -13.57
CA ASP A 602 -4.36 -17.22 -13.40
C ASP A 602 -4.34 -16.33 -12.15
N ALA A 603 -4.83 -16.83 -11.03
CA ALA A 603 -4.88 -16.14 -9.75
C ALA A 603 -4.64 -17.12 -8.60
N GLN A 604 -4.10 -16.59 -7.50
CA GLN A 604 -4.06 -17.28 -6.21
C GLN A 604 -5.17 -16.73 -5.32
N VAL A 605 -5.87 -17.62 -4.62
CA VAL A 605 -7.00 -17.27 -3.75
C VAL A 605 -6.76 -17.86 -2.37
N LYS A 606 -6.28 -17.05 -1.43
CA LYS A 606 -6.08 -17.44 -0.04
C LYS A 606 -7.32 -17.07 0.79
N TYR A 607 -7.61 -17.86 1.82
CA TYR A 607 -8.69 -17.57 2.75
C TYR A 607 -8.25 -17.68 4.21
N PHE A 608 -8.92 -16.92 5.07
CA PHE A 608 -8.79 -16.95 6.52
C PHE A 608 -10.17 -16.92 7.15
N ILE A 609 -10.37 -17.75 8.17
CA ILE A 609 -11.54 -17.70 9.04
C ILE A 609 -11.10 -17.08 10.36
N VAL A 610 -11.66 -15.91 10.66
CA VAL A 610 -11.29 -15.10 11.83
C VAL A 610 -12.46 -15.04 12.81
N THR A 611 -12.16 -15.22 14.08
CA THR A 611 -13.08 -15.04 15.21
C THR A 611 -12.52 -14.00 16.19
N ASP A 612 -13.24 -13.73 17.27
CA ASP A 612 -12.77 -12.94 18.42
C ASP A 612 -11.49 -13.51 19.06
N LYS A 613 -11.27 -14.81 18.91
CA LYS A 613 -10.09 -15.55 19.39
C LYS A 613 -8.94 -15.62 18.39
N GLY A 614 -9.09 -15.04 17.19
CA GLY A 614 -8.07 -15.02 16.14
C GLY A 614 -8.40 -15.92 14.95
N VAL A 615 -7.39 -16.30 14.16
CA VAL A 615 -7.55 -17.13 12.97
C VAL A 615 -7.72 -18.60 13.36
N ILE A 616 -8.86 -19.20 13.03
CA ILE A 616 -9.17 -20.61 13.35
C ILE A 616 -9.02 -21.56 12.14
N ALA A 617 -9.02 -21.03 10.91
CA ALA A 617 -8.74 -21.80 9.71
C ALA A 617 -8.13 -20.91 8.63
N LYS A 618 -7.23 -21.47 7.82
CA LYS A 618 -6.64 -20.81 6.67
C LYS A 618 -6.30 -21.81 5.57
N GLY A 619 -6.11 -21.33 4.35
CA GLY A 619 -5.64 -22.15 3.23
C GLY A 619 -5.74 -21.44 1.89
N GLU A 620 -5.49 -22.18 0.83
CA GLU A 620 -5.69 -21.74 -0.55
C GLU A 620 -6.90 -22.44 -1.16
N ALA A 621 -7.66 -21.72 -1.99
CA ALA A 621 -8.80 -22.26 -2.71
C ALA A 621 -8.33 -22.96 -3.98
N ASN A 622 -8.96 -24.08 -4.33
CA ASN A 622 -8.57 -24.87 -5.48
C ASN A 622 -9.24 -24.34 -6.75
N PRO A 623 -8.50 -24.02 -7.82
CA PRO A 623 -9.11 -23.62 -9.09
C PRO A 623 -9.87 -24.79 -9.74
N SER A 624 -11.02 -24.49 -10.32
CA SER A 624 -11.81 -25.43 -11.10
C SER A 624 -11.13 -25.71 -12.45
N LYS A 625 -11.00 -26.99 -12.81
CA LYS A 625 -10.43 -27.39 -14.11
C LYS A 625 -11.36 -27.08 -15.29
N ASP A 626 -12.67 -27.09 -15.05
CA ASP A 626 -13.68 -27.03 -16.12
C ASP A 626 -14.32 -25.63 -16.26
N LYS A 627 -14.14 -24.76 -15.26
CA LYS A 627 -14.79 -23.44 -15.19
C LYS A 627 -13.77 -22.37 -14.78
N PRO A 628 -13.16 -21.65 -15.75
CA PRO A 628 -12.21 -20.59 -15.47
C PRO A 628 -12.77 -19.56 -14.49
N GLY A 629 -11.94 -19.11 -13.55
CA GLY A 629 -12.31 -18.11 -12.55
C GLY A 629 -13.08 -18.67 -11.35
N GLN A 630 -13.47 -19.95 -11.35
CA GLN A 630 -14.13 -20.55 -10.21
C GLN A 630 -13.11 -21.25 -9.30
N PHE A 631 -13.08 -20.87 -8.03
CA PHE A 631 -12.22 -21.44 -6.99
C PHE A 631 -13.05 -22.03 -5.85
N ALA A 632 -12.62 -23.17 -5.31
CA ALA A 632 -13.31 -23.87 -4.23
C ALA A 632 -12.49 -23.83 -2.92
N ILE A 633 -13.05 -23.19 -1.90
CA ILE A 633 -12.56 -23.28 -0.52
C ILE A 633 -13.21 -24.50 0.11
N ASN A 634 -12.39 -25.51 0.45
CA ASN A 634 -12.85 -26.72 1.11
C ASN A 634 -12.51 -26.65 2.61
N LEU A 635 -13.57 -26.58 3.43
CA LEU A 635 -13.49 -26.71 4.88
C LEU A 635 -13.91 -28.14 5.22
N ASP A 636 -12.97 -28.98 5.66
CA ASP A 636 -13.24 -30.35 6.10
C ASP A 636 -13.84 -30.38 7.51
N SER A 637 -14.22 -31.57 7.98
CA SER A 637 -14.75 -31.79 9.34
C SER A 637 -13.79 -31.27 10.42
N ASP A 638 -12.48 -31.42 10.20
CA ASP A 638 -11.45 -31.06 11.18
C ASP A 638 -11.38 -29.53 11.34
N LYS A 639 -11.39 -28.78 10.23
CA LYS A 639 -11.46 -27.31 10.25
C LYS A 639 -12.79 -26.82 10.80
N THR A 640 -13.90 -27.41 10.37
CA THR A 640 -15.24 -27.00 10.81
C THR A 640 -15.52 -27.31 12.28
N SER A 641 -14.82 -28.29 12.87
CA SER A 641 -14.90 -28.61 14.30
C SER A 641 -14.31 -27.53 15.21
N GLN A 642 -13.42 -26.67 14.69
CA GLN A 642 -12.79 -25.59 15.45
C GLN A 642 -13.70 -24.36 15.62
N PHE A 643 -14.85 -24.34 14.93
CA PHE A 643 -15.82 -23.26 15.03
C PHE A 643 -16.58 -23.33 16.35
N SER A 644 -16.91 -22.15 16.89
CA SER A 644 -17.92 -22.00 17.94
C SER A 644 -19.25 -21.57 17.31
N PRO A 645 -20.41 -21.91 17.88
CA PRO A 645 -21.69 -21.39 17.42
C PRO A 645 -21.68 -19.86 17.37
N GLY A 646 -22.11 -19.28 16.26
CA GLY A 646 -22.10 -17.83 16.05
C GLY A 646 -21.45 -17.41 14.74
N ALA A 647 -21.21 -16.11 14.60
CA ALA A 647 -20.61 -15.53 13.40
C ALA A 647 -19.08 -15.57 13.47
N SER A 648 -18.47 -16.20 12.48
CA SER A 648 -17.06 -16.01 12.13
C SER A 648 -16.96 -15.08 10.92
N THR A 649 -15.78 -14.57 10.62
CA THR A 649 -15.51 -13.79 9.41
C THR A 649 -14.67 -14.60 8.44
N LEU A 650 -15.18 -14.83 7.22
CA LEU A 650 -14.40 -15.33 6.10
C LEU A 650 -13.75 -14.13 5.39
N LYS A 651 -12.41 -14.04 5.48
CA LYS A 651 -11.59 -13.14 4.68
C LYS A 651 -11.03 -13.91 3.48
N ILE A 652 -11.11 -13.33 2.29
CA ILE A 652 -10.53 -13.85 1.06
C ILE A 652 -9.55 -12.82 0.51
N PHE A 653 -8.42 -13.33 0.03
CA PHE A 653 -7.35 -12.61 -0.61
C PHE A 653 -7.15 -13.21 -2.01
N ALA A 654 -7.49 -12.46 -3.05
CA ALA A 654 -7.26 -12.87 -4.42
C ALA A 654 -6.18 -12.02 -5.07
N ILE A 655 -5.27 -12.64 -5.80
CA ILE A 655 -4.17 -11.94 -6.47
C ILE A 655 -3.89 -12.58 -7.83
N SER A 656 -3.65 -11.77 -8.86
CA SER A 656 -3.35 -12.30 -10.19
C SER A 656 -1.91 -12.78 -10.26
N ASN A 657 -1.66 -13.90 -10.94
CA ASN A 657 -0.31 -14.35 -11.27
C ASN A 657 0.42 -13.44 -12.28
N LYS A 658 -0.28 -12.44 -12.84
CA LYS A 658 0.25 -11.46 -13.82
C LYS A 658 0.35 -10.04 -13.26
N ALA A 659 -0.25 -9.77 -12.10
CA ALA A 659 -0.16 -8.50 -11.39
C ALA A 659 -0.41 -8.70 -9.89
N TYR A 660 0.62 -8.52 -9.06
CA TYR A 660 0.61 -8.78 -7.62
C TYR A 660 0.02 -7.64 -6.78
N LYS A 661 -1.11 -7.09 -7.22
CA LYS A 661 -1.92 -6.20 -6.38
C LYS A 661 -3.12 -6.98 -5.87
N PRO A 662 -3.22 -7.23 -4.56
CA PRO A 662 -4.28 -8.08 -4.04
C PRO A 662 -5.62 -7.36 -3.94
N VAL A 663 -6.68 -8.15 -4.05
CA VAL A 663 -8.06 -7.77 -3.76
C VAL A 663 -8.52 -8.54 -2.54
N PHE A 664 -9.13 -7.79 -1.61
CA PHE A 664 -9.65 -8.31 -0.36
C PHE A 664 -11.17 -8.36 -0.40
N TYR A 665 -11.73 -9.45 0.12
CA TYR A 665 -13.16 -9.61 0.33
C TYR A 665 -13.39 -10.17 1.73
N SER A 666 -14.43 -9.71 2.42
CA SER A 666 -14.77 -10.16 3.76
C SER A 666 -16.27 -10.35 3.88
N THR A 667 -16.69 -11.50 4.42
CA THR A 667 -18.11 -11.81 4.65
C THR A 667 -18.29 -12.60 5.94
N PRO A 668 -19.40 -12.41 6.68
CA PRO A 668 -19.70 -13.29 7.80
C PRO A 668 -19.97 -14.72 7.32
N LEU A 669 -19.57 -15.69 8.14
CA LEU A 669 -19.83 -17.12 8.00
C LEU A 669 -20.47 -17.61 9.30
N LEU A 670 -21.76 -17.95 9.25
CA LEU A 670 -22.52 -18.38 10.41
C LEU A 670 -22.32 -19.87 10.67
N ALA A 671 -21.76 -20.23 11.83
CA ALA A 671 -21.64 -21.61 12.28
C ALA A 671 -22.76 -21.97 13.26
N VAL A 672 -23.39 -23.13 13.05
CA VAL A 672 -24.48 -23.67 13.86
C VAL A 672 -24.04 -25.02 14.43
N ALA A 673 -24.36 -25.27 15.70
CA ALA A 673 -24.09 -26.54 16.34
C ALA A 673 -24.75 -27.68 15.55
N ALA A 674 -24.01 -28.78 15.32
CA ALA A 674 -24.57 -29.96 14.69
C ALA A 674 -25.78 -30.44 15.51
N ALA A 675 -26.94 -30.56 14.87
CA ALA A 675 -28.10 -31.17 15.50
C ALA A 675 -27.74 -32.62 15.91
N PRO A 676 -28.18 -33.11 17.09
CA PRO A 676 -28.01 -34.49 17.46
C PRO A 676 -28.66 -35.37 16.39
N SER A 677 -27.86 -36.22 15.74
CA SER A 677 -28.35 -37.17 14.76
C SER A 677 -29.24 -38.21 15.44
N SER A 678 -30.56 -38.05 15.32
CA SER A 678 -31.52 -39.11 15.61
C SER A 678 -31.71 -40.02 14.40
N VAL A 679 -31.53 -41.31 14.66
CA VAL A 679 -31.58 -42.54 13.85
C VAL A 679 -32.88 -42.69 13.01
N PRO A 680 -32.87 -43.51 11.92
CA PRO A 680 -33.68 -43.32 10.72
C PRO A 680 -34.98 -44.14 10.69
N GLY A 681 -35.93 -43.71 9.85
CA GLY A 681 -37.05 -44.54 9.43
C GLY A 681 -38.30 -43.73 9.07
N GLY A 682 -38.60 -43.65 7.78
CA GLY A 682 -39.84 -43.01 7.32
C GLY A 682 -39.90 -42.83 5.81
N ASN A 683 -40.09 -43.95 5.10
CA ASN A 683 -40.41 -44.00 3.68
C ASN A 683 -41.63 -43.12 3.36
N GLN A 684 -41.48 -42.12 2.49
CA GLN A 684 -42.58 -41.65 1.65
C GLN A 684 -42.11 -41.40 0.22
N ASN A 685 -42.53 -42.31 -0.65
CA ASN A 685 -42.70 -42.08 -2.07
C ASN A 685 -43.62 -40.87 -2.29
N ASN A 686 -43.27 -39.97 -3.22
CA ASN A 686 -44.06 -39.77 -4.43
C ASN A 686 -43.48 -38.71 -5.38
N ASN A 687 -43.53 -39.10 -6.66
CA ASN A 687 -43.84 -38.30 -7.84
C ASN A 687 -43.04 -37.02 -8.14
N SER A 688 -42.15 -37.21 -9.12
CA SER A 688 -42.09 -36.44 -10.36
C SER A 688 -43.34 -35.58 -10.64
N GLY A 689 -43.20 -34.27 -10.42
CA GLY A 689 -44.12 -33.23 -10.87
C GLY A 689 -43.30 -32.12 -11.51
N SER A 690 -43.28 -32.11 -12.85
CA SER A 690 -42.81 -30.99 -13.65
C SER A 690 -43.63 -29.74 -13.33
N GLY A 691 -42.96 -28.68 -12.90
CA GLY A 691 -43.56 -27.38 -12.62
C GLY A 691 -42.48 -26.32 -12.53
N ASN A 692 -42.35 -25.53 -13.60
CA ASN A 692 -41.58 -24.29 -13.65
C ASN A 692 -41.76 -23.45 -12.38
N GLN A 693 -40.68 -23.20 -11.65
CA GLN A 693 -40.57 -21.98 -10.85
C GLN A 693 -39.24 -21.30 -11.13
N GLN A 694 -39.39 -20.16 -11.78
CA GLN A 694 -38.44 -19.12 -12.11
C GLN A 694 -37.80 -18.62 -10.80
N GLY A 695 -36.53 -18.98 -10.59
CA GLY A 695 -35.74 -18.54 -9.44
C GLY A 695 -35.39 -17.05 -9.56
N SER A 696 -36.21 -16.20 -8.94
CA SER A 696 -35.90 -14.79 -8.69
C SER A 696 -34.64 -14.70 -7.82
N SER A 697 -33.66 -13.94 -8.30
CA SER A 697 -32.45 -13.53 -7.57
C SER A 697 -32.81 -12.99 -6.19
N ASN A 698 -32.40 -13.69 -5.13
CA ASN A 698 -32.57 -13.21 -3.76
C ASN A 698 -31.41 -12.28 -3.41
N THR A 699 -31.46 -11.06 -3.96
CA THR A 699 -30.58 -9.93 -3.62
C THR A 699 -30.69 -9.66 -2.13
N LYS A 700 -29.60 -9.89 -1.37
CA LYS A 700 -29.52 -9.48 0.03
C LYS A 700 -29.75 -7.97 0.11
N SER A 701 -30.76 -7.57 0.88
CA SER A 701 -31.16 -6.17 1.07
C SER A 701 -30.18 -5.48 2.04
N GLY A 702 -29.33 -4.56 1.56
CA GLY A 702 -28.40 -3.75 2.37
C GLY A 702 -28.91 -2.32 2.67
N CYS A 703 -28.41 -1.67 3.73
CA CYS A 703 -28.74 -0.28 4.09
C CYS A 703 -27.97 0.74 3.24
N LEU A 704 -28.12 0.68 1.90
CA LEU A 704 -27.30 1.40 0.90
C LEU A 704 -27.01 2.90 1.18
N ILE A 705 -28.02 3.69 1.57
CA ILE A 705 -27.85 5.13 1.86
C ILE A 705 -27.00 5.31 3.12
N ALA A 706 -27.26 4.55 4.18
CA ALA A 706 -26.45 4.62 5.40
C ALA A 706 -25.02 4.12 5.14
N THR A 707 -24.84 3.08 4.32
CA THR A 707 -23.53 2.60 3.87
C THR A 707 -22.76 3.68 3.11
N ALA A 708 -23.41 4.41 2.20
CA ALA A 708 -22.80 5.51 1.47
C ALA A 708 -22.41 6.66 2.41
N ALA A 709 -23.24 6.95 3.41
CA ALA A 709 -22.96 7.97 4.41
C ALA A 709 -21.77 7.60 5.30
N PHE A 710 -21.78 6.41 5.90
CA PHE A 710 -20.79 5.97 6.89
C PHE A 710 -19.55 5.28 6.29
N GLY A 711 -19.54 5.04 4.98
CA GLY A 711 -18.38 4.57 4.23
C GLY A 711 -18.16 3.06 4.24
N SER A 712 -18.88 2.30 5.08
CA SER A 712 -18.83 0.83 5.08
C SER A 712 -20.08 0.21 5.69
N GLU A 713 -20.49 -0.95 5.17
CA GLU A 713 -21.58 -1.78 5.73
C GLU A 713 -21.22 -2.39 7.10
N LEU A 714 -19.94 -2.35 7.47
CA LEU A 714 -19.40 -2.87 8.73
C LEU A 714 -19.21 -1.77 9.78
N THR A 715 -19.63 -0.54 9.49
CA THR A 715 -19.61 0.51 10.52
C THR A 715 -20.63 0.22 11.61
N PRO A 716 -20.33 0.50 12.89
CA PRO A 716 -21.25 0.23 14.01
C PRO A 716 -22.65 0.83 13.81
N GLN A 717 -22.74 1.98 13.14
CA GLN A 717 -23.99 2.68 12.84
C GLN A 717 -24.85 1.91 11.83
N VAL A 718 -24.26 1.42 10.75
CA VAL A 718 -24.98 0.66 9.71
C VAL A 718 -25.30 -0.74 10.22
N GLU A 719 -24.41 -1.33 10.99
CA GLU A 719 -24.63 -2.60 11.66
C GLU A 719 -25.79 -2.52 12.67
N TYR A 720 -25.92 -1.43 13.42
CA TYR A 720 -27.06 -1.22 14.31
C TYR A 720 -28.41 -1.21 13.56
N LEU A 721 -28.51 -0.50 12.42
CA LEU A 721 -29.73 -0.51 11.59
C LEU A 721 -30.07 -1.91 11.10
N ARG A 722 -29.05 -2.66 10.68
CA ARG A 722 -29.20 -4.03 10.22
C ARG A 722 -29.67 -4.94 11.35
N ASN A 723 -29.05 -4.83 12.52
CA ASN A 723 -29.39 -5.61 13.71
C ASN A 723 -30.84 -5.36 14.14
N PHE A 724 -31.25 -4.08 14.20
CA PHE A 724 -32.64 -3.70 14.49
C PHE A 724 -33.62 -4.35 13.51
N ARG A 725 -33.35 -4.23 12.20
CA ARG A 725 -34.17 -4.83 11.15
C ARG A 725 -34.25 -6.35 11.28
N GLU A 726 -33.13 -7.02 11.46
CA GLU A 726 -33.02 -8.48 11.42
C GLU A 726 -33.60 -9.15 12.66
N HIS A 727 -33.30 -8.63 13.85
CA HIS A 727 -33.67 -9.27 15.11
C HIS A 727 -35.00 -8.79 15.69
N TYR A 728 -35.43 -7.56 15.41
CA TYR A 728 -36.65 -6.99 16.01
C TYR A 728 -37.82 -6.91 15.03
N ILE A 729 -37.56 -6.75 13.74
CA ILE A 729 -38.61 -6.56 12.73
C ILE A 729 -38.83 -7.82 11.90
N LEU A 730 -37.80 -8.31 11.19
CA LEU A 730 -37.91 -9.46 10.28
C LEU A 730 -38.22 -10.78 10.98
N ALA A 731 -37.98 -10.87 12.29
CA ALA A 731 -38.31 -12.04 13.11
C ALA A 731 -39.82 -12.24 13.35
N THR A 732 -40.69 -11.34 12.85
CA THR A 732 -42.15 -11.34 13.11
C THR A 732 -42.96 -11.31 11.81
N ALA A 733 -44.23 -11.74 11.86
CA ALA A 733 -45.08 -11.80 10.67
C ALA A 733 -45.47 -10.40 10.18
N SER A 734 -45.87 -9.51 11.08
CA SER A 734 -46.16 -8.09 10.75
C SER A 734 -44.91 -7.33 10.31
N GLY A 735 -43.77 -7.53 10.98
CA GLY A 735 -42.53 -6.86 10.64
C GLY A 735 -41.97 -7.30 9.29
N SER A 736 -41.96 -8.61 8.99
CA SER A 736 -41.54 -9.12 7.67
C SER A 736 -42.47 -8.66 6.54
N ALA A 737 -43.79 -8.65 6.76
CA ALA A 737 -44.76 -8.15 5.79
C ALA A 737 -44.61 -6.64 5.51
N PHE A 738 -44.35 -5.84 6.55
CA PHE A 738 -43.99 -4.43 6.39
C PHE A 738 -42.70 -4.27 5.58
N MET A 739 -41.65 -5.01 5.96
CA MET A 739 -40.34 -4.93 5.30
C MET A 739 -40.39 -5.33 3.83
N GLN A 740 -41.29 -6.24 3.42
CA GLN A 740 -41.52 -6.55 2.02
C GLN A 740 -42.00 -5.31 1.24
N THR A 741 -42.97 -4.58 1.79
CA THR A 741 -43.51 -3.35 1.17
C THR A 741 -42.47 -2.22 1.21
N PHE A 742 -41.80 -2.04 2.34
CA PHE A 742 -40.76 -1.03 2.51
C PHE A 742 -39.57 -1.26 1.55
N ASN A 743 -39.07 -2.50 1.44
CA ASN A 743 -37.94 -2.83 0.59
C ASN A 743 -38.26 -2.56 -0.89
N ALA A 744 -39.46 -2.89 -1.35
CA ALA A 744 -39.89 -2.61 -2.72
C ALA A 744 -39.79 -1.12 -3.07
N ILE A 745 -40.12 -0.24 -2.11
CA ILE A 745 -40.03 1.22 -2.28
C ILE A 745 -38.58 1.68 -2.10
N TYR A 746 -37.90 1.29 -1.02
CA TYR A 746 -36.55 1.73 -0.69
C TYR A 746 -35.55 1.40 -1.82
N TYR A 747 -35.51 0.15 -2.28
CA TYR A 747 -34.57 -0.27 -3.33
C TYR A 747 -34.93 0.26 -4.72
N SER A 748 -36.10 0.85 -4.93
CA SER A 748 -36.45 1.49 -6.21
C SER A 748 -35.66 2.79 -6.47
N PHE A 749 -35.13 3.44 -5.42
CA PHE A 749 -34.39 4.69 -5.53
C PHE A 749 -33.08 4.73 -4.74
N SER A 750 -32.91 3.88 -3.72
CA SER A 750 -31.74 3.94 -2.84
C SER A 750 -30.39 3.70 -3.53
N PRO A 751 -30.24 2.85 -4.57
CA PRO A 751 -28.97 2.68 -5.26
C PRO A 751 -28.49 3.97 -5.94
N GLN A 752 -29.37 4.65 -6.69
CA GLN A 752 -28.99 5.89 -7.38
C GLN A 752 -28.64 7.01 -6.39
N VAL A 753 -29.35 7.09 -5.26
CA VAL A 753 -29.04 8.07 -4.20
C VAL A 753 -27.71 7.73 -3.53
N ALA A 754 -27.44 6.46 -3.22
CA ALA A 754 -26.20 6.02 -2.59
C ALA A 754 -24.97 6.23 -3.49
N ASP A 755 -25.09 5.99 -4.80
CA ASP A 755 -24.01 6.24 -5.75
C ASP A 755 -23.71 7.74 -5.87
N TYR A 756 -24.76 8.57 -5.99
CA TYR A 756 -24.59 10.02 -6.00
C TYR A 756 -24.01 10.57 -4.69
N GLU A 757 -24.41 10.00 -3.55
CA GLU A 757 -23.87 10.35 -2.24
C GLU A 757 -22.37 10.04 -2.11
N ARG A 758 -21.90 8.90 -2.65
CA ARG A 758 -20.47 8.53 -2.64
C ARG A 758 -19.57 9.56 -3.34
N GLU A 759 -20.12 10.28 -4.32
CA GLU A 759 -19.39 11.30 -5.08
C GLU A 759 -19.39 12.68 -4.40
N GLN A 760 -20.24 12.91 -3.38
CA GLN A 760 -20.52 14.24 -2.83
C GLN A 760 -20.32 14.30 -1.31
N PRO A 761 -19.16 14.77 -0.80
CA PRO A 761 -18.86 14.81 0.64
C PRO A 761 -19.85 15.63 1.48
N TRP A 762 -20.42 16.71 0.93
CA TRP A 762 -21.42 17.54 1.63
C TRP A 762 -22.75 16.80 1.81
N LEU A 763 -23.11 15.93 0.86
CA LEU A 763 -24.33 15.12 0.92
C LEU A 763 -24.19 14.02 1.98
N GLN A 764 -23.04 13.34 2.03
CA GLN A 764 -22.72 12.36 3.09
C GLN A 764 -22.87 12.96 4.49
N GLN A 765 -22.32 14.15 4.73
CA GLN A 765 -22.44 14.81 6.03
C GLN A 765 -23.88 15.18 6.37
N THR A 766 -24.65 15.63 5.37
CA THR A 766 -26.07 15.94 5.54
C THR A 766 -26.86 14.67 5.90
N VAL A 767 -26.60 13.56 5.21
CA VAL A 767 -27.25 12.26 5.48
C VAL A 767 -26.86 11.74 6.87
N LYS A 768 -25.58 11.82 7.28
CA LYS A 768 -25.14 11.48 8.65
C LYS A 768 -25.93 12.27 9.69
N LEU A 769 -26.03 13.59 9.52
CA LEU A 769 -26.77 14.46 10.44
C LEU A 769 -28.25 14.06 10.53
N LEU A 770 -28.86 13.68 9.41
CA LEU A 770 -30.24 13.21 9.37
C LEU A 770 -30.44 11.83 10.00
N LEU A 771 -29.42 10.95 9.99
CA LEU A 771 -29.50 9.61 10.58
C LEU A 771 -29.27 9.58 12.10
N TYR A 772 -28.59 10.55 12.69
CA TYR A 772 -28.34 10.55 14.15
C TYR A 772 -29.61 10.51 15.02
N PRO A 773 -30.63 11.35 14.77
CA PRO A 773 -31.89 11.25 15.54
C PRO A 773 -32.58 9.91 15.33
N LEU A 774 -32.46 9.29 14.15
CA LEU A 774 -33.05 7.99 13.84
C LEU A 774 -32.50 6.89 14.76
N PHE A 775 -31.20 6.87 15.06
CA PHE A 775 -30.64 5.89 15.99
C PHE A 775 -31.26 5.98 17.39
N GLY A 776 -31.47 7.21 17.89
CA GLY A 776 -32.16 7.42 19.17
C GLY A 776 -33.62 6.95 19.14
N ILE A 777 -34.31 7.15 18.01
CA ILE A 777 -35.68 6.65 17.81
C ILE A 777 -35.72 5.13 17.85
N LEU A 778 -34.78 4.47 17.16
CA LEU A 778 -34.70 3.02 17.11
C LEU A 778 -34.35 2.43 18.48
N ALA A 779 -33.48 3.06 19.26
CA ALA A 779 -33.17 2.63 20.63
C ALA A 779 -34.41 2.73 21.56
N LEU A 780 -35.24 3.76 21.41
CA LEU A 780 -36.52 3.84 22.14
C LEU A 780 -37.52 2.80 21.66
N SER A 781 -37.54 2.51 20.36
CA SER A 781 -38.37 1.48 19.76
C SER A 781 -37.97 0.07 20.21
N GLU A 782 -36.68 -0.18 20.40
CA GLU A 782 -36.10 -1.42 20.94
C GLU A 782 -36.56 -1.64 22.38
N ASN A 783 -36.43 -0.62 23.24
CA ASN A 783 -36.97 -0.69 24.60
C ASN A 783 -38.48 -0.96 24.62
N ALA A 784 -39.24 -0.39 23.68
CA ALA A 784 -40.67 -0.64 23.54
C ALA A 784 -41.00 -2.08 23.10
N HIS A 785 -40.17 -2.67 22.24
CA HIS A 785 -40.28 -4.08 21.85
C HIS A 785 -40.13 -5.01 23.08
N ASP A 786 -39.11 -4.75 23.90
CA ASP A 786 -38.74 -5.63 25.01
C ASP A 786 -39.67 -5.49 26.21
N LEU A 787 -40.28 -4.31 26.41
CA LEU A 787 -41.28 -4.03 27.46
C LEU A 787 -42.48 -4.99 27.46
N VAL A 788 -42.82 -5.56 26.30
CA VAL A 788 -43.95 -6.49 26.15
C VAL A 788 -43.52 -7.94 25.94
N GLY A 789 -42.23 -8.25 26.15
CA GLY A 789 -41.67 -9.59 26.03
C GLY A 789 -41.36 -10.03 24.58
N GLY A 790 -41.31 -9.08 23.64
CA GLY A 790 -40.96 -9.33 22.25
C GLY A 790 -42.04 -10.00 21.40
N GLY A 791 -41.61 -10.68 20.33
CA GLY A 791 -42.50 -11.36 19.38
C GLY A 791 -43.41 -10.40 18.61
N GLU A 792 -44.54 -10.90 18.11
CA GLU A 792 -45.46 -10.14 17.25
C GLU A 792 -45.97 -8.84 17.92
N THR A 793 -46.34 -8.92 19.20
CA THR A 793 -46.80 -7.77 19.99
C THR A 793 -45.68 -6.75 20.18
N GLY A 794 -44.44 -7.22 20.43
CA GLY A 794 -43.25 -6.39 20.52
C GLY A 794 -42.97 -5.64 19.21
N ALA A 795 -43.01 -6.32 18.07
CA ALA A 795 -42.76 -5.70 16.77
C ALA A 795 -43.82 -4.65 16.39
N ILE A 796 -45.10 -4.89 16.70
CA ILE A 796 -46.17 -3.91 16.49
C ILE A 796 -45.94 -2.66 17.36
N LEU A 797 -45.57 -2.83 18.63
CA LEU A 797 -45.32 -1.73 19.55
C LEU A 797 -44.03 -0.95 19.19
N ALA A 798 -42.98 -1.65 18.77
CA ALA A 798 -41.77 -1.07 18.22
C ALA A 798 -42.09 -0.23 16.98
N GLY A 799 -42.78 -0.81 16.00
CA GLY A 799 -43.23 -0.14 14.80
C GLY A 799 -44.08 1.11 15.10
N ALA A 800 -44.99 1.04 16.08
CA ALA A 800 -45.77 2.20 16.52
C ALA A 800 -44.89 3.31 17.10
N THR A 801 -43.94 2.95 17.97
CA THR A 801 -43.03 3.88 18.64
C THR A 801 -42.12 4.57 17.64
N ALA A 802 -41.46 3.80 16.78
CA ALA A 802 -40.60 4.32 15.71
C ALA A 802 -41.39 5.24 14.77
N SER A 803 -42.58 4.83 14.31
CA SER A 803 -43.41 5.61 13.40
C SER A 803 -43.87 6.93 14.04
N ALA A 804 -44.28 6.91 15.31
CA ALA A 804 -44.73 8.10 16.02
C ALA A 804 -43.59 9.10 16.19
N LEU A 805 -42.40 8.64 16.55
CA LEU A 805 -41.22 9.48 16.72
C LEU A 805 -40.68 9.99 15.38
N ILE A 806 -40.66 9.18 14.33
CA ILE A 806 -40.28 9.63 12.98
C ILE A 806 -41.24 10.72 12.50
N GLY A 807 -42.54 10.53 12.68
CA GLY A 807 -43.55 11.55 12.39
C GLY A 807 -43.31 12.85 13.17
N SER A 808 -42.94 12.74 14.44
CA SER A 808 -42.64 13.88 15.32
C SER A 808 -41.40 14.65 14.90
N VAL A 809 -40.30 13.95 14.61
CA VAL A 809 -38.97 14.53 14.41
C VAL A 809 -38.80 15.01 12.97
N TYR A 810 -39.26 14.25 11.98
CA TYR A 810 -38.99 14.53 10.58
C TYR A 810 -40.17 15.16 9.82
N ILE A 811 -41.42 14.82 10.18
CA ILE A 811 -42.61 15.29 9.44
C ILE A 811 -43.26 16.51 10.11
N ALA A 812 -43.28 16.58 11.45
CA ALA A 812 -43.94 17.67 12.16
C ALA A 812 -43.34 19.07 11.89
N PRO A 813 -42.01 19.26 11.84
CA PRO A 813 -41.42 20.59 11.59
C PRO A 813 -41.82 21.21 10.24
N PRO A 814 -41.69 20.52 9.07
CA PRO A 814 -42.12 21.10 7.80
C PRO A 814 -43.64 21.31 7.74
N MET A 815 -44.43 20.44 8.39
CA MET A 815 -45.88 20.61 8.48
C MET A 815 -46.28 21.83 9.34
N ALA A 816 -45.57 22.08 10.45
CA ALA A 816 -45.74 23.26 11.28
C ALA A 816 -45.37 24.54 10.50
N ALA A 817 -44.26 24.52 9.75
CA ALA A 817 -43.87 25.63 8.89
C ALA A 817 -44.95 25.96 7.83
N TYR A 818 -45.51 24.93 7.19
CA TYR A 818 -46.58 25.07 6.20
C TYR A 818 -47.90 25.62 6.79
N THR A 819 -48.25 25.22 8.01
CA THR A 819 -49.45 25.74 8.69
C THR A 819 -49.26 27.17 9.17
N ILE A 820 -48.03 27.54 9.58
CA ILE A 820 -47.68 28.92 9.93
C ILE A 820 -47.77 29.85 8.71
N THR A 821 -47.30 29.42 7.52
CA THR A 821 -47.39 30.23 6.30
C THR A 821 -48.83 30.43 5.83
N ARG A 822 -49.74 29.47 6.06
CA ARG A 822 -51.18 29.60 5.79
C ARG A 822 -51.94 30.47 6.82
N LYS A 823 -51.31 30.91 7.91
CA LYS A 823 -51.84 31.78 8.99
C LYS A 823 -53.18 31.36 9.66
N THR A 824 -53.76 30.22 9.29
CA THR A 824 -55.06 29.75 9.78
C THR A 824 -55.11 28.22 9.73
N ILE A 825 -55.55 27.59 10.83
CA ILE A 825 -55.90 26.16 10.84
C ILE A 825 -57.33 26.03 10.34
N SER A 826 -57.53 25.37 9.21
CA SER A 826 -58.84 25.24 8.58
C SER A 826 -59.69 24.16 9.26
N SER A 827 -61.02 24.29 9.22
CA SER A 827 -61.93 23.22 9.62
C SER A 827 -61.73 21.92 8.82
N SER A 828 -61.17 22.01 7.61
CA SER A 828 -60.79 20.85 6.79
C SER A 828 -59.65 20.05 7.42
N ASP A 829 -58.68 20.72 8.05
CA ASP A 829 -57.56 20.05 8.70
C ASP A 829 -58.08 19.21 9.86
N VAL A 830 -58.97 19.77 10.69
CA VAL A 830 -59.56 19.07 11.84
C VAL A 830 -60.32 17.82 11.39
N ARG A 831 -61.07 17.90 10.29
CA ARG A 831 -61.74 16.74 9.67
C ARG A 831 -60.73 15.70 9.18
N LEU A 832 -59.65 16.13 8.52
CA LEU A 832 -58.59 15.24 8.05
C LEU A 832 -57.91 14.49 9.21
N PHE A 833 -57.64 15.17 10.32
CA PHE A 833 -57.06 14.53 11.52
C PHE A 833 -58.02 13.51 12.13
N LYS A 834 -59.32 13.84 12.27
CA LYS A 834 -60.32 12.87 12.75
C LYS A 834 -60.41 11.67 11.82
N PHE A 835 -60.36 11.89 10.51
CA PHE A 835 -60.35 10.82 9.52
C PHE A 835 -59.10 9.94 9.62
N LEU A 836 -57.91 10.52 9.83
CA LEU A 836 -56.68 9.78 10.06
C LEU A 836 -56.71 8.96 11.36
N MET A 837 -57.31 9.48 12.43
CA MET A 837 -57.49 8.70 13.68
C MET A 837 -58.43 7.50 13.49
N ILE A 838 -59.44 7.63 12.63
CA ILE A 838 -60.31 6.50 12.26
C ILE A 838 -59.51 5.46 11.44
N ILE A 839 -58.76 5.91 10.43
CA ILE A 839 -57.88 5.03 9.63
C ILE A 839 -56.89 4.31 10.54
N LEU A 840 -56.27 5.02 11.49
CA LEU A 840 -55.33 4.45 12.44
C LEU A 840 -55.99 3.34 13.26
N ALA A 841 -57.16 3.59 13.88
CA ALA A 841 -57.89 2.59 14.66
C ALA A 841 -58.29 1.35 13.84
N VAL A 842 -58.73 1.56 12.60
CA VAL A 842 -59.06 0.48 11.66
C VAL A 842 -57.79 -0.31 11.27
N SER A 843 -56.68 0.37 10.97
CA SER A 843 -55.42 -0.27 10.57
C SER A 843 -54.76 -1.08 11.68
N ILE A 844 -54.85 -0.61 12.94
CA ILE A 844 -54.42 -1.38 14.13
C ILE A 844 -55.22 -2.68 14.22
N SER A 845 -56.55 -2.55 14.14
CA SER A 845 -57.45 -3.71 14.25
C SER A 845 -57.21 -4.70 13.11
N ALA A 846 -57.03 -4.21 11.88
CA ALA A 846 -56.75 -5.02 10.71
C ALA A 846 -55.36 -5.68 10.74
N THR A 847 -54.35 -5.01 11.32
CA THR A 847 -53.00 -5.58 11.50
C THR A 847 -53.04 -6.69 12.55
N ILE A 848 -53.73 -6.50 13.67
CA ILE A 848 -53.90 -7.54 14.70
C ILE A 848 -54.64 -8.76 14.13
N VAL A 849 -55.72 -8.55 13.40
CA VAL A 849 -56.47 -9.65 12.73
C VAL A 849 -55.61 -10.31 11.65
N GLY A 850 -54.86 -9.53 10.87
CA GLY A 850 -53.93 -10.02 9.86
C GLY A 850 -52.84 -10.91 10.44
N SER A 851 -52.25 -10.50 11.56
CA SER A 851 -51.23 -11.26 12.29
C SER A 851 -51.81 -12.53 12.90
N ALA A 852 -53.02 -12.47 13.49
CA ALA A 852 -53.70 -13.63 14.05
C ALA A 852 -54.12 -14.68 12.99
N THR A 853 -54.36 -14.24 11.75
CA THR A 853 -54.78 -15.11 10.64
C THR A 853 -53.64 -15.48 9.69
N ASN A 854 -52.44 -14.93 9.91
CA ASN A 854 -51.24 -15.08 9.06
C ASN A 854 -51.53 -14.85 7.56
N ASN A 855 -52.34 -13.84 7.25
CA ASN A 855 -52.78 -13.59 5.88
C ASN A 855 -51.73 -12.79 5.08
N HIS A 856 -50.98 -13.51 4.23
CA HIS A 856 -49.88 -12.97 3.43
C HIS A 856 -50.26 -11.87 2.42
N GLN A 857 -51.54 -11.69 2.08
CA GLN A 857 -51.98 -10.60 1.20
C GLN A 857 -52.44 -9.36 1.98
N LEU A 858 -53.06 -9.57 3.15
CA LEU A 858 -53.62 -8.50 3.97
C LEU A 858 -52.55 -7.80 4.82
N LEU A 859 -51.57 -8.55 5.34
CA LEU A 859 -50.54 -8.06 6.26
C LEU A 859 -49.64 -6.96 5.67
N PRO A 860 -49.11 -7.06 4.43
CA PRO A 860 -48.25 -6.01 3.88
C PRO A 860 -48.98 -4.67 3.73
N ILE A 861 -50.25 -4.70 3.31
CA ILE A 861 -51.08 -3.51 3.11
C ILE A 861 -51.44 -2.88 4.46
N THR A 862 -51.91 -3.69 5.42
CA THR A 862 -52.36 -3.19 6.72
C THR A 862 -51.22 -2.63 7.56
N THR A 863 -50.05 -3.28 7.57
CA THR A 863 -48.86 -2.81 8.27
C THR A 863 -48.27 -1.52 7.69
N ALA A 864 -48.27 -1.36 6.35
CA ALA A 864 -47.86 -0.11 5.71
C ALA A 864 -48.82 1.06 6.03
N ILE A 865 -50.14 0.82 5.97
CA ILE A 865 -51.14 1.83 6.34
C ILE A 865 -51.02 2.19 7.83
N PHE A 866 -50.77 1.21 8.68
CA PHE A 866 -50.54 1.40 10.11
C PHE A 866 -49.35 2.32 10.38
N VAL A 867 -48.17 2.02 9.84
CA VAL A 867 -46.95 2.84 9.99
C VAL A 867 -47.18 4.28 9.49
N LEU A 868 -47.75 4.44 8.29
CA LEU A 868 -48.00 5.76 7.70
C LEU A 868 -49.03 6.56 8.49
N SER A 869 -50.12 5.93 8.93
CA SER A 869 -51.17 6.61 9.68
C SER A 869 -50.69 7.08 11.06
N ILE A 870 -49.84 6.31 11.75
CA ILE A 870 -49.20 6.75 13.00
C ILE A 870 -48.27 7.93 12.76
N ALA A 871 -47.37 7.84 11.77
CA ALA A 871 -46.43 8.91 11.50
C ALA A 871 -47.15 10.23 11.17
N LEU A 872 -48.19 10.17 10.34
CA LEU A 872 -49.01 11.33 9.98
C LEU A 872 -49.84 11.86 11.15
N ALA A 873 -50.48 10.99 11.94
CA ALA A 873 -51.27 11.40 13.10
C ALA A 873 -50.38 12.08 14.16
N SER A 874 -49.20 11.53 14.44
CA SER A 874 -48.21 12.11 15.34
C SER A 874 -47.73 13.48 14.86
N ALA A 875 -47.36 13.57 13.57
CA ALA A 875 -46.92 14.82 12.95
C ALA A 875 -47.99 15.93 13.01
N MET A 876 -49.25 15.59 12.72
CA MET A 876 -50.36 16.53 12.78
C MET A 876 -50.70 16.95 14.22
N GLY A 877 -50.61 16.04 15.18
CA GLY A 877 -50.83 16.34 16.60
C GLY A 877 -49.82 17.36 17.13
N ILE A 878 -48.53 17.09 16.90
CA ILE A 878 -47.43 17.95 17.35
C ILE A 878 -47.39 19.25 16.55
N GLY A 879 -47.53 19.18 15.23
CA GLY A 879 -47.54 20.35 14.35
C GLY A 879 -48.62 21.35 14.71
N ARG A 880 -49.82 20.88 15.11
CA ARG A 880 -50.91 21.76 15.60
C ARG A 880 -50.59 22.42 16.94
N LEU A 881 -50.04 21.67 17.89
CA LEU A 881 -49.66 22.21 19.20
C LEU A 881 -48.54 23.25 19.06
N GLY A 882 -47.55 22.98 18.20
CA GLY A 882 -46.47 23.91 17.88
C GLY A 882 -46.96 25.17 17.15
N ALA A 883 -47.74 25.02 16.08
CA ALA A 883 -48.26 26.14 15.30
C ALA A 883 -49.25 27.00 16.11
N SER A 884 -50.12 26.40 16.93
CA SER A 884 -51.05 27.16 17.78
C SER A 884 -50.33 27.96 18.86
N ARG A 885 -49.26 27.44 19.48
CA ARG A 885 -48.41 28.19 20.42
C ARG A 885 -47.67 29.34 19.73
N LEU A 886 -47.07 29.10 18.57
CA LEU A 886 -46.33 30.12 17.81
C LEU A 886 -47.25 31.23 17.27
N LEU A 887 -48.44 30.90 16.76
CA LEU A 887 -49.43 31.89 16.32
C LEU A 887 -49.99 32.69 17.50
N ARG A 888 -50.10 32.09 18.70
CA ARG A 888 -50.53 32.78 19.92
C ARG A 888 -49.44 33.73 20.45
N MET A 889 -48.17 33.35 20.38
CA MET A 889 -47.04 34.24 20.69
C MET A 889 -46.95 35.43 19.73
N LYS A 890 -47.20 35.21 18.42
CA LYS A 890 -47.20 36.28 17.42
C LYS A 890 -48.34 37.30 17.64
N ARG A 891 -49.50 36.86 18.15
CA ARG A 891 -50.60 37.75 18.58
C ARG A 891 -50.34 38.53 19.86
N ILE A 892 -49.41 38.09 20.71
CA ILE A 892 -49.05 38.76 21.98
C ILE A 892 -47.95 39.80 21.75
N GLY A 893 -47.11 39.64 20.71
CA GLY A 893 -46.11 40.64 20.31
C GLY A 893 -46.64 41.79 19.42
N GLU A 894 -47.92 41.75 19.03
CA GLU A 894 -48.59 42.81 18.24
C GLU A 894 -49.63 43.61 19.07
N VAL A 895 -49.65 43.45 20.41
CA VAL A 895 -50.50 44.23 21.34
C VAL A 895 -49.66 45.22 22.13
#